data_AF-A0A524QTX2-F1
#
_entry.id   AF-A0A524QTX2-F1
#
_cell.length_a   1.000
_cell.length_b   1.000
_cell.length_c   1.000
_cell.angle_alpha   90.00
_cell.angle_beta   90.00
_cell.angle_gamma   90.00
#
_symmetry.space_group_name_H-M   'P 1'
#
loop_
_entity.id
_entity.type
_entity.pdbx_description
1 polymer ?
#
loop_
_entity_poly.entity_id
_entity_poly.type
_entity_poly.pdbx_seq_one_letter_code
_entity_poly.pdbx_strand_id
1 'polypeptide(L)'
;ISKSLDSIPLLKTDNIQRKLTFRYDAKSQLLVFNLAYGRFQNVTLPATASPASYRQWLLDCQSRRLWREGYSSQAKKTSQGTGGSLLEFQIPFEVPRAVKSIMGEGGAGLKVNGYRKISFSGSSQWSDQTSIATQKQSKFPSLNMEQQSSFTISGNIGSKIFVDVNQDSKRQQSLANRIQLRYRGDEDDIVKSVELGNTNLSLPGTRFTGYSRQIQGLFGVKTTAELGGLKLTAIASQEKSSNQGASFKAGTESQTRVIRDNQFLDMTYFYLARRDSVSEDDLMPGDSITELDLYFSVSDYDGNYTNDKHPCRLFVDPFDITNSRYANENVQGTFVSFTKNSSYSNFYLHPTDHYVIMSQPITNLSIGAYIKYRRWTDATHTVFVDKEIGSRPDNSTYTLKLIANANPLPEFVTWNYVWRNVYSLGGRIDDPDNLQVVIYIGFATNATDRNISDLDNQQGPSYINLLGLDGDGNGYIDSRNEQIVDLTRGHVRFPGREPFADNTVLSDPVTTLYHTKSTTDRANGSKYYLLVNSTSRQSEFYLGHPDIVSESETVTLNGKQLTKGVDYQIYYDLGRISFLNQAALDPGADVKVDYEYAPLIAAEKKTLLGARAEYQLGSNLKLGSTVLYKSEKTTDRKPRLGEEQTKSLNLDGDISYSFQSNLLTQMVDALPFVETKAPSQISFNGEVARSIPNSNASGEAYVDDFEGAREQFSLGVTREGWHFASIPEQKQSPLTKPGRFIWYNPYDQIAVTDIYDREVRAGEDHTNVLVMRLNPSGSDRKSSWGGVMKAFSKGSYDQSKVQFIELRMRGAVGVLHIDLGEITEDLPDSNGQTNGELDTEDRDKNGILDFNEDTGLDLMPDSVEQRECNCTDPDPHGDDWAYDSRNPYNYERINGTEGNGKDPGTNGRPDSEDLNGNGVIDLRNNYYSYSIDLARGENVVPNSERNGWYTVRIPFAGAYVKDSIGLPSRANITGVRLWIDGADADTVAYIEIADLKLARNIWEVQATLPTTAVRGDSAGLTASVVNTEENEDYYSPPGVAGFYDQINNLQEKEQSLSLNYRELLPGDTAYAEKIPYKVQDLTSYQKLAMWVHGDSIRDSVEFFFRFGPDASNYYEYRTTI
;
A
#
# COMPACT_ATOMS: atom_id res chain seq x y z
N ILE A 1 -49.39 2.90 -48.73
CA ILE A 1 -49.23 1.51 -48.24
C ILE A 1 -49.69 1.49 -46.79
N SER A 2 -50.85 0.89 -46.48
CA SER A 2 -51.39 0.80 -45.12
C SER A 2 -50.92 -0.50 -44.45
N LYS A 3 -50.29 -0.41 -43.27
CA LYS A 3 -50.06 -1.58 -42.39
C LYS A 3 -50.40 -1.22 -40.95
N SER A 4 -51.13 -2.14 -40.31
CA SER A 4 -51.55 -2.13 -38.91
C SER A 4 -50.35 -2.29 -37.96
N LEU A 5 -50.41 -1.65 -36.80
CA LEU A 5 -49.37 -1.63 -35.75
C LEU A 5 -49.91 -2.36 -34.51
N ASP A 6 -49.98 -3.69 -34.57
CA ASP A 6 -50.61 -4.55 -33.54
C ASP A 6 -49.61 -5.20 -32.57
N SER A 7 -48.48 -4.57 -32.22
CA SER A 7 -47.44 -5.25 -31.42
C SER A 7 -46.84 -4.45 -30.26
N ILE A 8 -47.67 -3.87 -29.38
CA ILE A 8 -47.26 -3.38 -28.04
C ILE A 8 -48.27 -3.87 -26.97
N PRO A 9 -47.86 -4.63 -25.92
CA PRO A 9 -48.79 -5.34 -25.02
C PRO A 9 -49.52 -4.49 -23.98
N LEU A 10 -49.12 -3.23 -23.74
CA LEU A 10 -49.61 -2.45 -22.59
C LEU A 10 -50.81 -1.53 -22.87
N LEU A 11 -51.38 -1.53 -24.08
CA LEU A 11 -52.53 -0.66 -24.43
C LEU A 11 -53.50 -1.33 -25.42
N LYS A 12 -53.94 -2.56 -25.15
CA LYS A 12 -55.08 -3.17 -25.88
C LYS A 12 -56.38 -2.50 -25.44
N THR A 13 -56.94 -1.66 -26.31
CA THR A 13 -58.37 -1.35 -26.32
C THR A 13 -58.89 -1.66 -27.71
N ASP A 14 -59.85 -2.60 -27.75
CA ASP A 14 -60.48 -3.05 -28.99
C ASP A 14 -61.27 -1.89 -29.64
N ASN A 15 -61.16 -1.76 -30.96
CA ASN A 15 -61.99 -0.94 -31.86
C ASN A 15 -61.61 0.52 -32.19
N ILE A 16 -60.33 0.93 -32.17
CA ILE A 16 -59.95 2.22 -32.79
C ILE A 16 -58.86 2.06 -33.86
N GLN A 17 -59.24 2.15 -35.14
CA GLN A 17 -58.27 2.24 -36.24
C GLN A 17 -57.50 3.56 -36.17
N ARG A 18 -56.18 3.46 -35.97
CA ARG A 18 -55.25 4.59 -35.98
C ARG A 18 -54.68 4.77 -37.39
N LYS A 19 -54.76 5.98 -37.93
CA LYS A 19 -54.15 6.32 -39.23
C LYS A 19 -53.07 7.38 -39.02
N LEU A 20 -51.81 6.97 -39.16
CA LEU A 20 -50.66 7.87 -39.17
C LEU A 20 -50.43 8.37 -40.60
N THR A 21 -50.49 9.68 -40.79
CA THR A 21 -50.17 10.35 -42.06
C THR A 21 -49.01 11.29 -41.84
N PHE A 22 -48.00 11.25 -42.71
CA PHE A 22 -46.88 12.16 -42.66
C PHE A 22 -46.86 13.04 -43.91
N ARG A 23 -46.39 14.27 -43.75
CA ARG A 23 -46.08 15.19 -44.85
C ARG A 23 -44.70 15.77 -44.65
N TYR A 24 -43.98 15.96 -45.74
CA TYR A 24 -42.72 16.70 -45.73
C TYR A 24 -43.05 18.19 -45.88
N ASP A 25 -42.65 19.01 -44.92
CA ASP A 25 -42.77 20.47 -45.04
C ASP A 25 -41.48 21.04 -45.62
N ALA A 26 -41.56 21.50 -46.87
CA ALA A 26 -40.42 22.02 -47.61
C ALA A 26 -39.83 23.33 -47.03
N LYS A 27 -40.60 24.10 -46.23
CA LYS A 27 -40.09 25.32 -45.60
C LYS A 27 -39.29 25.05 -44.33
N SER A 28 -39.71 24.08 -43.52
CA SER A 28 -39.05 23.74 -42.25
C SER A 28 -38.07 22.56 -42.38
N GLN A 29 -38.05 21.87 -43.53
CA GLN A 29 -37.28 20.65 -43.78
C GLN A 29 -37.55 19.49 -42.80
N LEU A 30 -38.68 19.52 -42.09
CA LEU A 30 -39.07 18.49 -41.12
C LEU A 30 -40.17 17.60 -41.69
N LEU A 31 -40.17 16.34 -41.27
CA LEU A 31 -41.29 15.42 -41.46
C LEU A 31 -42.31 15.68 -40.36
N VAL A 32 -43.53 16.05 -40.75
CA VAL A 32 -44.63 16.34 -39.85
C VAL A 32 -45.56 15.14 -39.80
N PHE A 33 -45.70 14.52 -38.63
CA PHE A 33 -46.50 13.33 -38.40
C PHE A 33 -47.83 13.71 -37.74
N ASN A 34 -48.95 13.33 -38.36
CA ASN A 34 -50.29 13.50 -37.83
C ASN A 34 -50.92 12.14 -37.56
N LEU A 35 -51.37 11.95 -36.32
CA LEU A 35 -52.06 10.75 -35.87
C LEU A 35 -53.56 11.04 -35.80
N ALA A 36 -54.35 10.31 -36.58
CA ALA A 36 -55.80 10.39 -36.56
C ALA A 36 -56.40 9.13 -35.92
N TYR A 37 -57.44 9.32 -35.09
CA TYR A 37 -58.19 8.25 -34.43
C TYR A 37 -59.62 8.23 -34.97
N GLY A 38 -59.99 7.15 -35.68
CA GLY A 38 -61.35 6.99 -36.21
C GLY A 38 -61.78 8.11 -37.17
N ARG A 39 -63.00 8.65 -37.01
CA ARG A 39 -63.58 9.71 -37.87
C ARG A 39 -63.09 11.13 -37.54
N PHE A 40 -62.28 11.32 -36.50
CA PHE A 40 -61.78 12.63 -36.10
C PHE A 40 -60.42 12.91 -36.76
N GLN A 41 -60.34 13.96 -37.57
CA GLN A 41 -59.07 14.43 -38.14
C GLN A 41 -58.30 15.25 -37.09
N ASN A 42 -57.03 14.88 -36.85
CA ASN A 42 -56.03 15.56 -36.00
C ASN A 42 -56.33 15.58 -34.49
N VAL A 43 -56.03 14.49 -33.78
CA VAL A 43 -56.28 14.37 -32.31
C VAL A 43 -55.05 14.69 -31.46
N THR A 44 -53.83 14.78 -32.04
CA THR A 44 -52.60 15.16 -31.31
C THR A 44 -51.81 16.21 -32.08
N LEU A 45 -51.08 17.07 -31.33
CA LEU A 45 -50.15 18.05 -31.90
C LEU A 45 -49.15 17.35 -32.85
N PRO A 46 -48.83 17.95 -34.01
CA PRO A 46 -47.95 17.32 -34.99
C PRO A 46 -46.57 17.11 -34.38
N ALA A 47 -46.10 15.86 -34.35
CA ALA A 47 -44.70 15.58 -34.02
C ALA A 47 -43.85 15.86 -35.26
N THR A 48 -42.74 16.57 -35.08
CA THR A 48 -41.80 16.88 -36.16
C THR A 48 -40.48 16.17 -35.94
N ALA A 49 -40.00 15.43 -36.93
CA ALA A 49 -38.66 14.83 -36.89
C ALA A 49 -37.85 15.27 -38.10
N SER A 50 -36.54 15.42 -37.92
CA SER A 50 -35.65 15.57 -39.07
C SER A 50 -35.67 14.28 -39.90
N PRO A 51 -35.52 14.36 -41.24
CA PRO A 51 -35.40 13.18 -42.09
C PRO A 51 -34.26 12.24 -41.67
N ALA A 52 -33.20 12.78 -41.07
CA ALA A 52 -32.07 12.00 -40.55
C ALA A 52 -32.47 11.19 -39.31
N SER A 53 -33.09 11.82 -38.31
CA SER A 53 -33.55 11.17 -37.08
C SER A 53 -34.60 10.10 -37.38
N TYR A 54 -35.52 10.35 -38.31
CA TYR A 54 -36.53 9.37 -38.72
C TYR A 54 -35.91 8.17 -39.47
N ARG A 55 -34.91 8.41 -40.32
CA ARG A 55 -34.17 7.34 -41.01
C ARG A 55 -33.40 6.45 -40.01
N GLN A 56 -32.79 7.06 -39.00
CA GLN A 56 -32.08 6.35 -37.94
C GLN A 56 -33.04 5.50 -37.09
N TRP A 57 -34.22 6.06 -36.73
CA TRP A 57 -35.28 5.32 -36.05
C TRP A 57 -35.84 4.14 -36.88
N LEU A 58 -36.01 4.33 -38.20
CA LEU A 58 -36.42 3.26 -39.11
C LEU A 58 -35.39 2.12 -39.16
N LEU A 59 -34.10 2.46 -39.23
CA LEU A 59 -33.01 1.47 -39.22
C LEU A 59 -32.98 0.67 -37.92
N ASP A 60 -33.21 1.33 -36.78
CA ASP A 60 -33.28 0.68 -35.47
C ASP A 60 -34.53 -0.21 -35.33
N CYS A 61 -35.69 0.23 -35.84
CA CYS A 61 -36.88 -0.62 -35.86
C CYS A 61 -36.70 -1.86 -36.76
N GLN A 62 -36.02 -1.69 -37.90
CA GLN A 62 -35.76 -2.76 -38.85
C GLN A 62 -34.74 -3.78 -38.29
N SER A 63 -33.69 -3.31 -37.61
CA SER A 63 -32.69 -4.17 -36.96
C SER A 63 -33.31 -4.99 -35.82
N ARG A 64 -34.13 -4.38 -34.95
CA ARG A 64 -34.84 -5.08 -33.86
C ARG A 64 -35.81 -6.14 -34.38
N ARG A 65 -36.49 -5.87 -35.50
CA ARG A 65 -37.39 -6.83 -36.14
C ARG A 65 -36.62 -8.02 -36.70
N LEU A 66 -35.53 -7.78 -37.42
CA LEU A 66 -34.66 -8.82 -37.98
C LEU A 66 -34.04 -9.70 -36.87
N TRP A 67 -33.61 -9.08 -35.76
CA TRP A 67 -33.14 -9.81 -34.57
C TRP A 67 -34.22 -10.72 -33.97
N ARG A 68 -35.47 -10.25 -33.86
CA ARG A 68 -36.61 -11.06 -33.39
C ARG A 68 -36.92 -12.23 -34.32
N GLU A 69 -36.95 -11.98 -35.63
CA GLU A 69 -37.21 -13.00 -36.64
C GLU A 69 -36.10 -14.08 -36.60
N GLY A 70 -34.83 -13.67 -36.49
CA GLY A 70 -33.68 -14.56 -36.29
C GLY A 70 -33.80 -15.44 -35.04
N TYR A 71 -34.09 -14.85 -33.88
CA TYR A 71 -34.27 -15.59 -32.62
C TYR A 71 -35.44 -16.60 -32.68
N SER A 72 -36.57 -16.20 -33.27
CA SER A 72 -37.76 -17.05 -33.37
C SER A 72 -37.57 -18.25 -34.32
N SER A 73 -36.75 -18.09 -35.35
CA SER A 73 -36.38 -19.17 -36.28
C SER A 73 -35.45 -20.20 -35.64
N GLN A 74 -34.66 -19.78 -34.64
CA GLN A 74 -33.73 -20.61 -33.88
C GLN A 74 -34.47 -21.42 -32.80
N ALA A 75 -35.43 -20.81 -32.08
CA ALA A 75 -36.28 -21.49 -31.11
C ALA A 75 -37.13 -22.63 -31.72
N LYS A 76 -37.50 -22.52 -33.01
CA LYS A 76 -38.18 -23.59 -33.74
C LYS A 76 -37.26 -24.76 -34.11
N LYS A 77 -35.98 -24.50 -34.41
CA LYS A 77 -34.99 -25.54 -34.75
C LYS A 77 -34.54 -26.36 -33.53
N THR A 78 -34.64 -25.82 -32.32
CA THR A 78 -34.31 -26.55 -31.07
C THR A 78 -35.35 -27.59 -30.66
N SER A 79 -36.55 -27.59 -31.26
CA SER A 79 -37.66 -28.49 -30.86
C SER A 79 -37.72 -29.83 -31.59
N GLN A 80 -36.87 -30.07 -32.60
CA GLN A 80 -36.86 -31.33 -33.37
C GLN A 80 -35.43 -31.89 -33.52
N GLY A 81 -35.06 -32.81 -32.63
CA GLY A 81 -34.22 -33.98 -32.95
C GLY A 81 -32.69 -33.83 -33.00
N THR A 82 -32.04 -34.29 -31.92
CA THR A 82 -30.78 -35.09 -31.83
C THR A 82 -29.62 -34.85 -32.81
N GLY A 83 -28.47 -34.42 -32.26
CA GLY A 83 -27.16 -34.97 -32.62
C GLY A 83 -26.31 -34.21 -33.65
N GLY A 84 -26.26 -32.88 -33.62
CA GLY A 84 -25.34 -32.08 -34.44
C GLY A 84 -24.80 -30.87 -33.67
N SER A 85 -23.50 -30.58 -33.87
CA SER A 85 -22.71 -29.52 -33.22
C SER A 85 -23.45 -28.18 -33.04
N LEU A 86 -23.29 -27.57 -31.87
CA LEU A 86 -24.21 -26.58 -31.29
C LEU A 86 -24.01 -25.12 -31.75
N LEU A 87 -23.01 -24.77 -32.58
CA LEU A 87 -22.66 -23.36 -32.82
C LEU A 87 -22.05 -23.11 -34.22
N GLU A 88 -22.86 -23.15 -35.28
CA GLU A 88 -22.53 -22.51 -36.56
C GLU A 88 -23.63 -21.49 -36.90
N PHE A 89 -23.34 -20.21 -36.67
CA PHE A 89 -24.26 -19.10 -36.92
C PHE A 89 -23.88 -18.40 -38.23
N GLN A 90 -24.50 -18.80 -39.35
CA GLN A 90 -24.48 -17.96 -40.56
C GLN A 90 -25.46 -16.81 -40.38
N ILE A 91 -24.96 -15.57 -40.31
CA ILE A 91 -25.81 -14.38 -40.21
C ILE A 91 -26.53 -14.18 -41.56
N PRO A 92 -27.86 -14.34 -41.66
CA PRO A 92 -28.56 -14.28 -42.94
C PRO A 92 -29.05 -12.85 -43.19
N PHE A 93 -28.15 -11.96 -43.62
CA PHE A 93 -28.56 -10.70 -44.23
C PHE A 93 -27.91 -10.53 -45.59
N GLU A 94 -28.68 -10.01 -46.56
CA GLU A 94 -28.10 -9.51 -47.80
C GLU A 94 -27.36 -8.21 -47.48
N VAL A 95 -26.04 -8.25 -47.61
CA VAL A 95 -25.16 -7.11 -47.42
C VAL A 95 -25.59 -5.97 -48.37
N PRO A 96 -25.86 -4.74 -47.87
CA PRO A 96 -26.22 -3.61 -48.72
C PRO A 96 -25.19 -3.39 -49.83
N ARG A 97 -25.61 -2.97 -51.04
CA ARG A 97 -24.72 -2.82 -52.21
C ARG A 97 -23.46 -1.98 -51.93
N ALA A 98 -23.55 -0.98 -51.06
CA ALA A 98 -22.42 -0.13 -50.65
C ALA A 98 -21.34 -0.85 -49.83
N VAL A 99 -21.68 -1.94 -49.15
CA VAL A 99 -20.78 -2.73 -48.30
C VAL A 99 -20.23 -3.94 -49.09
N LYS A 100 -20.95 -4.41 -50.11
CA LYS A 100 -20.54 -5.52 -50.99
C LYS A 100 -19.25 -5.24 -51.77
N SER A 101 -19.02 -4.00 -52.19
CA SER A 101 -17.77 -3.59 -52.86
C SER A 101 -16.55 -3.59 -51.93
N ILE A 102 -16.76 -3.52 -50.62
CA ILE A 102 -15.69 -3.46 -49.60
C ILE A 102 -15.43 -4.86 -49.02
N MET A 103 -16.46 -5.71 -48.93
CA MET A 103 -16.33 -7.09 -48.42
C MET A 103 -15.78 -8.09 -49.45
N GLY A 104 -15.88 -7.76 -50.75
CA GLY A 104 -15.57 -8.68 -51.84
C GLY A 104 -16.69 -9.68 -52.13
N GLU A 105 -16.41 -10.69 -52.94
CA GLU A 105 -17.38 -11.74 -53.28
C GLU A 105 -17.53 -12.76 -52.13
N GLY A 106 -18.75 -13.27 -51.92
CA GLY A 106 -19.06 -14.21 -50.84
C GLY A 106 -19.94 -13.65 -49.71
N GLY A 107 -20.32 -14.52 -48.78
CA GLY A 107 -21.16 -14.19 -47.61
C GLY A 107 -20.36 -14.09 -46.30
N ALA A 108 -21.06 -13.89 -45.18
CA ALA A 108 -20.45 -13.87 -43.85
C ALA A 108 -20.25 -15.30 -43.32
N GLY A 109 -19.00 -15.74 -43.23
CA GLY A 109 -18.59 -17.06 -42.71
C GLY A 109 -17.88 -16.94 -41.36
N LEU A 110 -18.54 -16.35 -40.37
CA LEU A 110 -18.02 -16.19 -39.01
C LEU A 110 -18.37 -17.39 -38.15
N LYS A 111 -17.37 -18.00 -37.52
CA LYS A 111 -17.52 -19.04 -36.50
C LYS A 111 -17.39 -18.39 -35.13
N VAL A 112 -18.42 -18.53 -34.31
CA VAL A 112 -18.40 -18.09 -32.91
C VAL A 112 -18.39 -19.33 -32.04
N ASN A 113 -17.36 -19.47 -31.20
CA ASN A 113 -17.23 -20.57 -30.25
C ASN A 113 -17.00 -20.00 -28.85
N GLY A 114 -17.63 -20.57 -27.83
CA GLY A 114 -17.47 -20.10 -26.46
C GLY A 114 -18.77 -20.14 -25.65
N TYR A 115 -18.75 -19.48 -24.49
CA TYR A 115 -19.88 -19.40 -23.59
C TYR A 115 -20.02 -18.00 -22.99
N ARG A 116 -21.24 -17.67 -22.59
CA ARG A 116 -21.55 -16.56 -21.71
C ARG A 116 -22.36 -17.10 -20.55
N LYS A 117 -21.87 -16.90 -19.34
CA LYS A 117 -22.53 -17.24 -18.09
C LYS A 117 -22.90 -15.94 -17.38
N ILE A 118 -24.19 -15.73 -17.18
CA ILE A 118 -24.70 -14.65 -16.32
C ILE A 118 -25.20 -15.35 -15.06
N SER A 119 -24.58 -15.06 -13.94
CA SER A 119 -24.97 -15.60 -12.64
C SER A 119 -25.65 -14.48 -11.86
N PHE A 120 -26.91 -14.69 -11.50
CA PHE A 120 -27.57 -13.89 -10.48
C PHE A 120 -27.49 -14.66 -9.18
N SER A 121 -26.89 -14.07 -8.16
CA SER A 121 -26.91 -14.59 -6.80
C SER A 121 -27.54 -13.56 -5.88
N GLY A 122 -28.35 -14.04 -4.94
CA GLY A 122 -28.81 -13.26 -3.81
C GLY A 122 -28.22 -13.88 -2.56
N SER A 123 -27.47 -13.12 -1.78
CA SER A 123 -27.00 -13.55 -0.47
C SER A 123 -27.62 -12.67 0.59
N SER A 124 -28.35 -13.27 1.52
CA SER A 124 -28.72 -12.62 2.78
C SER A 124 -28.03 -13.41 3.88
N GLN A 125 -27.24 -12.72 4.67
CA GLN A 125 -26.69 -13.23 5.91
C GLN A 125 -27.31 -12.40 7.03
N TRP A 126 -27.91 -13.08 7.99
CA TRP A 126 -28.50 -12.48 9.17
C TRP A 126 -28.09 -13.33 10.37
N SER A 127 -28.06 -12.70 11.53
CA SER A 127 -27.71 -13.30 12.81
C SER A 127 -28.88 -13.10 13.77
N ASP A 128 -28.92 -13.85 14.86
CA ASP A 128 -29.87 -13.60 15.95
C ASP A 128 -29.43 -12.40 16.83
N GLN A 129 -28.26 -11.82 16.57
CA GLN A 129 -27.78 -10.59 17.20
C GLN A 129 -28.66 -9.38 16.87
N THR A 130 -28.70 -8.41 17.79
CA THR A 130 -29.52 -7.20 17.65
C THR A 130 -28.96 -6.24 16.59
N SER A 131 -29.81 -5.52 15.84
CA SER A 131 -29.30 -4.51 14.90
C SER A 131 -28.97 -3.18 15.59
N ILE A 132 -27.76 -2.67 15.40
CA ILE A 132 -27.26 -1.39 15.96
C ILE A 132 -26.84 -0.42 14.82
N ALA A 133 -26.41 0.79 15.16
CA ALA A 133 -26.04 1.82 14.18
C ALA A 133 -24.92 1.38 13.22
N THR A 134 -23.88 0.74 13.76
CA THR A 134 -22.67 0.25 13.06
C THR A 134 -22.92 -1.03 12.28
N GLN A 135 -23.90 -1.84 12.70
CA GLN A 135 -24.23 -3.14 12.13
C GLN A 135 -25.75 -3.28 11.92
N LYS A 136 -26.26 -2.59 10.90
CA LYS A 136 -27.65 -2.71 10.47
C LYS A 136 -27.83 -4.01 9.69
N GLN A 137 -28.62 -4.94 10.22
CA GLN A 137 -28.92 -6.18 9.51
C GLN A 137 -30.07 -5.98 8.52
N SER A 138 -29.96 -6.59 7.34
CA SER A 138 -31.03 -6.62 6.35
C SER A 138 -31.38 -8.06 5.98
N LYS A 139 -32.66 -8.42 6.14
CA LYS A 139 -33.20 -9.70 5.66
C LYS A 139 -33.43 -9.71 4.15
N PHE A 140 -33.29 -8.55 3.48
CA PHE A 140 -33.33 -8.50 2.03
C PHE A 140 -31.95 -8.88 1.47
N PRO A 141 -31.87 -9.83 0.53
CA PRO A 141 -30.58 -10.29 0.01
C PRO A 141 -29.87 -9.19 -0.78
N SER A 142 -28.55 -9.09 -0.59
CA SER A 142 -27.70 -8.37 -1.52
C SER A 142 -27.74 -9.11 -2.86
N LEU A 143 -28.08 -8.39 -3.92
CA LEU A 143 -28.18 -8.96 -5.25
C LEU A 143 -26.85 -8.72 -5.97
N ASN A 144 -26.19 -9.80 -6.34
CA ASN A 144 -25.00 -9.76 -7.18
C ASN A 144 -25.33 -10.31 -8.56
N MET A 145 -24.87 -9.62 -9.59
CA MET A 145 -24.92 -10.07 -10.98
C MET A 145 -23.50 -10.19 -11.50
N GLU A 146 -23.02 -11.42 -11.61
CA GLU A 146 -21.73 -11.71 -12.20
C GLU A 146 -21.90 -12.09 -13.68
N GLN A 147 -21.10 -11.46 -14.56
CA GLN A 147 -21.08 -11.80 -15.98
C GLN A 147 -19.70 -12.37 -16.34
N GLN A 148 -19.67 -13.64 -16.73
CA GLN A 148 -18.49 -14.31 -17.26
C GLN A 148 -18.70 -14.60 -18.74
N SER A 149 -17.77 -14.20 -19.59
CA SER A 149 -17.82 -14.48 -21.02
C SER A 149 -16.46 -14.90 -21.54
N SER A 150 -16.42 -16.02 -22.25
CA SER A 150 -15.23 -16.47 -22.98
C SER A 150 -15.67 -16.88 -24.38
N PHE A 151 -15.26 -16.13 -25.39
CA PHE A 151 -15.64 -16.38 -26.78
C PHE A 151 -14.51 -16.10 -27.76
N THR A 152 -14.46 -16.95 -28.77
CA THR A 152 -13.62 -16.83 -29.94
C THR A 152 -14.51 -16.62 -31.17
N ILE A 153 -14.25 -15.57 -31.94
CA ILE A 153 -14.89 -15.31 -33.23
C ILE A 153 -13.80 -15.39 -34.29
N SER A 154 -13.91 -16.32 -35.22
CA SER A 154 -12.96 -16.44 -36.32
C SER A 154 -13.65 -16.70 -37.64
N GLY A 155 -13.14 -16.12 -38.72
CA GLY A 155 -13.65 -16.38 -40.06
C GLY A 155 -13.54 -15.18 -41.01
N ASN A 156 -14.07 -15.35 -42.20
CA ASN A 156 -14.04 -14.33 -43.25
C ASN A 156 -15.44 -13.74 -43.47
N ILE A 157 -15.51 -12.45 -43.73
CA ILE A 157 -16.69 -11.77 -44.26
C ILE A 157 -16.39 -11.40 -45.72
N GLY A 158 -17.02 -12.12 -46.65
CA GLY A 158 -16.63 -12.07 -48.07
C GLY A 158 -15.19 -12.59 -48.28
N SER A 159 -14.54 -12.12 -49.35
CA SER A 159 -13.15 -12.47 -49.68
C SER A 159 -12.11 -11.53 -49.05
N LYS A 160 -12.52 -10.36 -48.56
CA LYS A 160 -11.59 -9.28 -48.17
C LYS A 160 -11.45 -9.04 -46.67
N ILE A 161 -12.40 -9.44 -45.83
CA ILE A 161 -12.36 -9.13 -44.38
C ILE A 161 -12.17 -10.41 -43.57
N PHE A 162 -11.12 -10.44 -42.74
CA PHE A 162 -10.83 -11.50 -41.78
C PHE A 162 -11.10 -10.99 -40.35
N VAL A 163 -11.84 -11.76 -39.57
CA VAL A 163 -12.13 -11.50 -38.15
C VAL A 163 -11.41 -12.55 -37.31
N ASP A 164 -10.73 -12.12 -36.25
CA ASP A 164 -10.12 -12.97 -35.23
C ASP A 164 -10.22 -12.28 -33.87
N VAL A 165 -11.23 -12.68 -33.09
CA VAL A 165 -11.48 -12.20 -31.74
C VAL A 165 -11.34 -13.37 -30.79
N ASN A 166 -10.65 -13.19 -29.68
CA ASN A 166 -10.53 -14.10 -28.56
C ASN A 166 -10.61 -13.27 -27.29
N GLN A 167 -11.77 -13.27 -26.65
CA GLN A 167 -12.05 -12.49 -25.47
C GLN A 167 -12.46 -13.40 -24.32
N ASP A 168 -11.81 -13.23 -23.17
CA ASP A 168 -12.15 -13.91 -21.92
C ASP A 168 -12.19 -12.88 -20.78
N SER A 169 -13.34 -12.80 -20.09
CA SER A 169 -13.55 -11.86 -18.99
C SER A 169 -12.79 -12.23 -17.72
N LYS A 170 -12.24 -13.45 -17.62
CA LYS A 170 -11.43 -13.89 -16.47
C LYS A 170 -9.92 -13.71 -16.68
N ARG A 171 -9.47 -13.32 -17.87
CA ARG A 171 -8.05 -13.02 -18.10
C ARG A 171 -7.70 -11.73 -17.37
N GLN A 172 -6.76 -11.84 -16.43
CA GLN A 172 -6.26 -10.71 -15.64
C GLN A 172 -5.45 -9.72 -16.50
N GLN A 173 -4.79 -10.21 -17.56
CA GLN A 173 -3.98 -9.39 -18.46
C GLN A 173 -4.79 -8.85 -19.63
N SER A 174 -4.71 -7.53 -19.86
CA SER A 174 -5.45 -6.86 -20.93
C SER A 174 -4.99 -7.23 -22.35
N LEU A 175 -3.70 -7.57 -22.53
CA LEU A 175 -3.10 -7.97 -23.82
C LEU A 175 -3.44 -9.41 -24.24
N ALA A 176 -3.81 -10.27 -23.30
CA ALA A 176 -4.20 -11.64 -23.59
C ALA A 176 -5.57 -11.73 -24.29
N ASN A 177 -6.37 -10.65 -24.22
CA ASN A 177 -7.57 -10.51 -25.03
C ASN A 177 -7.21 -9.96 -26.41
N ARG A 178 -7.55 -10.71 -27.46
CA ARG A 178 -7.23 -10.37 -28.85
C ARG A 178 -8.50 -9.96 -29.58
N ILE A 179 -8.48 -8.81 -30.22
CA ILE A 179 -9.50 -8.37 -31.16
C ILE A 179 -8.75 -7.94 -32.40
N GLN A 180 -8.83 -8.69 -33.50
CA GLN A 180 -8.21 -8.34 -34.77
C GLN A 180 -9.22 -8.40 -35.90
N LEU A 181 -9.36 -7.29 -36.63
CA LEU A 181 -10.07 -7.24 -37.90
C LEU A 181 -9.08 -6.86 -38.99
N ARG A 182 -9.04 -7.61 -40.10
CA ARG A 182 -8.12 -7.35 -41.20
C ARG A 182 -8.85 -7.29 -42.53
N TYR A 183 -8.79 -6.15 -43.19
CA TYR A 183 -9.09 -6.01 -44.61
C TYR A 183 -7.85 -6.37 -45.44
N ARG A 184 -8.05 -7.10 -46.55
CA ARG A 184 -7.04 -7.36 -47.59
C ARG A 184 -7.62 -6.92 -48.94
N GLY A 185 -6.94 -5.98 -49.58
CA GLY A 185 -7.24 -5.56 -50.95
C GLY A 185 -6.81 -6.61 -51.97
N ASP A 186 -7.35 -6.52 -53.18
CA ASP A 186 -6.93 -7.34 -54.31
C ASP A 186 -5.54 -6.91 -54.83
N GLU A 187 -4.96 -7.68 -55.75
CA GLU A 187 -3.63 -7.38 -56.33
C GLU A 187 -3.55 -5.99 -56.96
N ASP A 188 -4.64 -5.49 -57.53
CA ASP A 188 -4.72 -4.17 -58.19
C ASP A 188 -5.13 -3.02 -57.24
N ASP A 189 -5.53 -3.32 -55.99
CA ASP A 189 -5.97 -2.29 -55.04
C ASP A 189 -4.78 -1.49 -54.50
N ILE A 190 -4.92 -0.17 -54.40
CA ILE A 190 -3.90 0.70 -53.77
C ILE A 190 -3.79 0.37 -52.27
N VAL A 191 -4.92 0.22 -51.58
CA VAL A 191 -4.94 -0.17 -50.16
C VAL A 191 -4.78 -1.68 -50.08
N LYS A 192 -3.62 -2.13 -49.62
CA LYS A 192 -3.28 -3.56 -49.49
C LYS A 192 -3.87 -4.17 -48.23
N SER A 193 -3.80 -3.45 -47.11
CA SER A 193 -4.39 -3.93 -45.86
C SER A 193 -4.86 -2.82 -44.93
N VAL A 194 -5.91 -3.10 -44.16
CA VAL A 194 -6.31 -2.31 -42.99
C VAL A 194 -6.51 -3.27 -41.82
N GLU A 195 -5.75 -3.11 -40.75
CA GLU A 195 -5.85 -3.88 -39.52
C GLU A 195 -6.46 -3.01 -38.41
N LEU A 196 -7.44 -3.54 -37.68
CA LEU A 196 -8.07 -2.89 -36.52
C LEU A 196 -7.92 -3.79 -35.28
N GLY A 197 -7.69 -3.16 -34.12
CA GLY A 197 -7.49 -3.84 -32.84
C GLY A 197 -6.02 -4.23 -32.64
N ASN A 198 -5.74 -5.45 -32.17
CA ASN A 198 -4.37 -5.92 -31.96
C ASN A 198 -3.60 -5.95 -33.30
N THR A 199 -2.50 -5.20 -33.36
CA THR A 199 -1.64 -5.07 -34.54
C THR A 199 -0.18 -4.95 -34.10
N ASN A 200 0.72 -4.79 -35.05
CA ASN A 200 2.14 -4.59 -34.85
C ASN A 200 2.68 -3.56 -35.84
N LEU A 201 3.84 -2.98 -35.53
CA LEU A 201 4.56 -2.12 -36.46
C LEU A 201 5.93 -2.72 -36.74
N SER A 202 6.23 -2.98 -38.01
CA SER A 202 7.57 -3.35 -38.43
C SER A 202 8.21 -2.15 -39.12
N LEU A 203 9.44 -1.85 -38.71
CA LEU A 203 10.27 -0.78 -39.24
C LEU A 203 11.56 -1.40 -39.80
N PRO A 204 11.53 -1.98 -41.01
CA PRO A 204 12.71 -2.55 -41.64
C PRO A 204 13.79 -1.48 -41.78
N GLY A 205 15.06 -1.83 -41.50
CA GLY A 205 16.18 -0.92 -41.72
C GLY A 205 16.45 0.09 -40.60
N THR A 206 15.49 0.39 -39.72
CA THR A 206 15.67 1.35 -38.61
C THR A 206 16.34 0.71 -37.40
N ARG A 207 17.43 1.30 -36.91
CA ARG A 207 18.27 0.83 -35.80
C ARG A 207 18.54 1.93 -34.78
N PHE A 208 18.49 3.21 -35.16
CA PHE A 208 18.91 4.32 -34.32
C PHE A 208 17.75 5.12 -33.69
N THR A 209 16.50 4.72 -33.92
CA THR A 209 15.31 5.42 -33.42
C THR A 209 15.00 5.15 -31.94
N GLY A 210 15.73 4.24 -31.28
CA GLY A 210 15.45 3.82 -29.90
C GLY A 210 14.21 2.93 -29.76
N TYR A 211 13.58 2.53 -30.87
CA TYR A 211 12.49 1.55 -30.91
C TYR A 211 12.97 0.20 -31.43
N SER A 212 12.36 -0.87 -30.95
CA SER A 212 12.49 -2.19 -31.53
C SER A 212 12.07 -2.16 -33.01
N ARG A 213 12.79 -2.88 -33.87
CA ARG A 213 12.45 -3.04 -35.31
C ARG A 213 11.04 -3.62 -35.52
N GLN A 214 10.54 -4.31 -34.50
CA GLN A 214 9.20 -4.82 -34.42
C GLN A 214 8.60 -4.33 -33.11
N ILE A 215 7.60 -3.46 -33.20
CA ILE A 215 6.81 -3.03 -32.05
C ILE A 215 5.62 -3.97 -31.97
N GLN A 216 5.55 -4.74 -30.88
CA GLN A 216 4.47 -5.68 -30.62
C GLN A 216 3.45 -5.03 -29.65
N GLY A 217 2.36 -5.72 -29.32
CA GLY A 217 1.44 -5.24 -28.26
C GLY A 217 0.67 -3.94 -28.55
N LEU A 218 0.39 -3.60 -29.81
CA LEU A 218 -0.37 -2.40 -30.19
C LEU A 218 -1.85 -2.69 -30.33
N PHE A 219 -2.72 -1.78 -29.87
CA PHE A 219 -4.16 -1.82 -30.11
C PHE A 219 -4.62 -0.56 -30.86
N GLY A 220 -4.99 -0.69 -32.14
CA GLY A 220 -5.33 0.48 -32.96
C GLY A 220 -5.67 0.17 -34.41
N VAL A 221 -5.35 1.11 -35.29
CA VAL A 221 -5.57 1.02 -36.73
C VAL A 221 -4.22 1.07 -37.45
N LYS A 222 -3.95 0.09 -38.31
CA LYS A 222 -2.79 0.07 -39.21
C LYS A 222 -3.26 -0.06 -40.65
N THR A 223 -2.73 0.76 -41.54
CA THR A 223 -3.06 0.75 -42.97
C THR A 223 -1.80 0.58 -43.79
N THR A 224 -1.82 -0.31 -44.77
CA THR A 224 -0.74 -0.46 -45.76
C THR A 224 -1.31 -0.18 -47.14
N ALA A 225 -0.64 0.70 -47.89
CA ALA A 225 -0.97 1.02 -49.28
C ALA A 225 0.27 0.85 -50.16
N GLU A 226 0.09 0.37 -51.38
CA GLU A 226 1.16 0.22 -52.36
C GLU A 226 0.74 0.88 -53.68
N LEU A 227 1.59 1.74 -54.21
CA LEU A 227 1.42 2.43 -55.48
C LEU A 227 2.71 2.31 -56.30
N GLY A 228 2.74 1.35 -57.22
CA GLY A 228 3.95 1.05 -58.00
C GLY A 228 5.08 0.55 -57.09
N GLY A 229 6.22 1.25 -57.10
CA GLY A 229 7.36 0.93 -56.22
C GLY A 229 7.29 1.54 -54.82
N LEU A 230 6.25 2.34 -54.51
CA LEU A 230 6.08 3.00 -53.21
C LEU A 230 5.12 2.20 -52.32
N LYS A 231 5.59 1.80 -51.13
CA LYS A 231 4.81 1.22 -50.06
C LYS A 231 4.69 2.20 -48.90
N LEU A 232 3.46 2.51 -48.51
CA LEU A 232 3.13 3.38 -47.40
C LEU A 232 2.48 2.55 -46.29
N THR A 233 3.01 2.66 -45.07
CA THR A 233 2.41 2.07 -43.87
C THR A 233 2.07 3.21 -42.91
N ALA A 234 0.84 3.27 -42.42
CA ALA A 234 0.43 4.24 -41.40
C ALA A 234 -0.21 3.51 -40.22
N ILE A 235 0.00 4.02 -39.01
CA ILE A 235 -0.53 3.43 -37.77
C ILE A 235 -1.00 4.51 -36.80
N ALA A 236 -2.10 4.24 -36.12
CA ALA A 236 -2.60 5.01 -34.99
C ALA A 236 -3.09 4.03 -33.93
N SER A 237 -2.37 3.92 -32.81
CA SER A 237 -2.59 2.88 -31.81
C SER A 237 -2.33 3.33 -30.39
N GLN A 238 -2.96 2.63 -29.44
CA GLN A 238 -2.54 2.63 -28.05
C GLN A 238 -1.53 1.48 -27.85
N GLU A 239 -0.34 1.80 -27.33
CA GLU A 239 0.65 0.82 -26.93
C GLU A 239 0.23 0.23 -25.58
N LYS A 240 0.17 -1.10 -25.48
CA LYS A 240 -0.21 -1.82 -24.27
C LYS A 240 0.98 -2.56 -23.63
N SER A 241 2.10 -2.62 -24.32
CA SER A 241 3.38 -3.13 -23.84
C SER A 241 4.29 -1.98 -23.38
N SER A 242 5.40 -2.33 -22.75
CA SER A 242 6.50 -1.41 -22.46
C SER A 242 7.81 -2.01 -22.94
N ASN A 243 8.66 -1.19 -23.58
CA ASN A 243 10.02 -1.58 -23.97
C ASN A 243 10.93 -1.64 -22.74
N GLN A 244 11.81 -2.64 -22.70
CA GLN A 244 12.84 -2.79 -21.69
C GLN A 244 14.10 -3.39 -22.31
N GLY A 245 15.26 -2.97 -21.82
CA GLY A 245 16.55 -3.56 -22.15
C GLY A 245 17.16 -4.21 -20.93
N ALA A 246 17.77 -5.38 -21.10
CA ALA A 246 18.60 -6.03 -20.10
C ALA A 246 19.99 -6.31 -20.68
N SER A 247 21.03 -6.06 -19.91
CA SER A 247 22.41 -6.32 -20.30
C SER A 247 23.04 -7.24 -19.27
N PHE A 248 23.66 -8.32 -19.74
CA PHE A 248 24.30 -9.33 -18.91
C PHE A 248 25.75 -9.49 -19.33
N LYS A 249 26.64 -9.66 -18.35
CA LYS A 249 27.96 -10.24 -18.58
C LYS A 249 27.87 -11.71 -18.22
N ALA A 250 27.99 -12.58 -19.22
CA ALA A 250 27.67 -13.98 -19.00
C ALA A 250 28.78 -14.74 -18.26
N GLY A 251 28.41 -15.79 -17.52
CA GLY A 251 29.34 -16.68 -16.80
C GLY A 251 29.54 -16.37 -15.32
N THR A 252 29.37 -15.10 -14.93
CA THR A 252 29.53 -14.59 -13.56
C THR A 252 28.73 -13.30 -13.47
N GLU A 253 27.54 -13.31 -12.84
CA GLU A 253 26.90 -12.04 -12.50
C GLU A 253 27.52 -11.56 -11.19
N SER A 254 28.32 -10.50 -11.30
CA SER A 254 28.71 -9.69 -10.15
C SER A 254 27.45 -8.97 -9.67
N GLN A 255 26.78 -9.51 -8.66
CA GLN A 255 25.71 -8.81 -7.99
C GLN A 255 26.33 -7.70 -7.15
N THR A 256 26.18 -6.47 -7.64
CA THR A 256 26.54 -5.26 -6.90
C THR A 256 25.33 -4.80 -6.11
N ARG A 257 25.47 -4.76 -4.78
CA ARG A 257 24.43 -4.29 -3.85
C ARG A 257 24.97 -3.16 -3.01
N VAL A 258 24.17 -2.11 -2.84
CA VAL A 258 24.44 -1.03 -1.88
C VAL A 258 23.56 -1.24 -0.66
N ILE A 259 24.17 -1.30 0.52
CA ILE A 259 23.50 -1.46 1.81
C ILE A 259 23.86 -0.26 2.67
N ARG A 260 22.90 0.40 3.32
CA ARG A 260 23.18 1.49 4.26
C ARG A 260 23.49 0.95 5.65
N ASP A 261 24.28 1.68 6.42
CA ASP A 261 24.58 1.38 7.83
C ASP A 261 23.33 1.23 8.73
N ASN A 262 22.20 1.86 8.38
CA ASN A 262 20.96 1.68 9.10
C ASN A 262 20.21 0.37 8.75
N GLN A 263 20.65 -0.39 7.74
CA GLN A 263 19.99 -1.61 7.23
C GLN A 263 20.56 -2.92 7.82
N PHE A 264 20.94 -2.91 9.10
CA PHE A 264 21.29 -4.14 9.81
C PHE A 264 20.07 -5.06 10.00
N LEU A 265 20.33 -6.35 10.21
CA LEU A 265 19.34 -7.40 10.49
C LEU A 265 18.79 -7.27 11.91
N ASP A 266 17.79 -6.40 12.05
CA ASP A 266 17.11 -6.17 13.31
C ASP A 266 16.32 -7.42 13.77
N MET A 267 16.15 -7.57 15.08
CA MET A 267 15.36 -8.65 15.73
C MET A 267 15.62 -10.08 15.20
N THR A 268 16.84 -10.35 14.75
CA THR A 268 17.22 -11.65 14.17
C THR A 268 18.28 -12.35 15.00
N TYR A 269 19.27 -11.61 15.50
CA TYR A 269 20.37 -12.14 16.31
C TYR A 269 20.24 -11.62 17.73
N PHE A 270 20.25 -12.53 18.72
CA PHE A 270 20.10 -12.19 20.13
C PHE A 270 21.22 -12.82 20.97
N TYR A 271 21.90 -12.01 21.77
CA TYR A 271 22.69 -12.50 22.89
C TYR A 271 21.76 -13.05 23.98
N LEU A 272 22.21 -14.11 24.65
CA LEU A 272 21.50 -14.73 25.77
C LEU A 272 22.07 -14.30 27.14
N ALA A 273 23.23 -13.65 27.15
CA ALA A 273 23.93 -13.19 28.33
C ALA A 273 23.91 -11.66 28.45
N ARG A 274 23.84 -11.13 29.68
CA ARG A 274 23.97 -9.70 29.98
C ARG A 274 25.35 -9.13 29.64
N ARG A 275 25.37 -7.86 29.22
CA ARG A 275 26.60 -7.09 28.93
C ARG A 275 27.23 -6.49 30.19
N ASP A 276 26.39 -6.12 31.16
CA ASP A 276 26.71 -5.34 32.36
C ASP A 276 27.10 -6.19 33.58
N SER A 277 26.85 -7.50 33.54
CA SER A 277 27.12 -8.39 34.67
C SER A 277 27.98 -9.59 34.28
N VAL A 278 29.21 -9.64 34.79
CA VAL A 278 29.91 -10.92 35.04
C VAL A 278 29.49 -11.37 36.44
N SER A 279 28.20 -11.68 36.61
CA SER A 279 27.68 -12.17 37.89
C SER A 279 27.48 -13.68 37.82
N GLU A 280 27.47 -14.35 38.98
CA GLU A 280 27.19 -15.79 39.02
C GLU A 280 25.77 -16.13 38.53
N ASP A 281 24.88 -15.13 38.49
CA ASP A 281 23.43 -15.21 38.19
C ASP A 281 23.12 -15.03 36.68
N ASP A 282 24.11 -15.17 35.80
CA ASP A 282 23.92 -15.20 34.33
C ASP A 282 24.99 -16.08 33.64
N LEU A 283 24.88 -16.28 32.32
CA LEU A 283 25.87 -16.98 31.49
C LEU A 283 27.24 -16.25 31.47
N MET A 284 28.33 -17.00 31.61
CA MET A 284 29.70 -16.50 31.66
C MET A 284 30.57 -17.12 30.56
N PRO A 285 31.64 -16.45 30.09
CA PRO A 285 32.58 -17.05 29.16
C PRO A 285 33.10 -18.41 29.67
N GLY A 286 33.02 -19.44 28.82
CA GLY A 286 33.38 -20.82 29.17
C GLY A 286 32.19 -21.70 29.58
N ASP A 287 31.02 -21.13 29.86
CA ASP A 287 29.78 -21.88 30.04
C ASP A 287 29.31 -22.49 28.70
N SER A 288 28.64 -23.64 28.76
CA SER A 288 28.07 -24.29 27.56
C SER A 288 26.60 -24.62 27.76
N ILE A 289 25.73 -24.08 26.91
CA ILE A 289 24.28 -24.31 26.96
C ILE A 289 23.95 -25.73 26.52
N THR A 290 23.25 -26.47 27.37
CA THR A 290 22.83 -27.85 27.12
C THR A 290 21.36 -27.95 26.69
N GLU A 291 20.52 -27.02 27.14
CA GLU A 291 19.09 -26.92 26.80
C GLU A 291 18.70 -25.44 26.68
N LEU A 292 17.94 -25.10 25.65
CA LEU A 292 17.35 -23.78 25.47
C LEU A 292 15.93 -23.94 24.92
N ASP A 293 14.97 -23.44 25.68
CA ASP A 293 13.59 -23.31 25.24
C ASP A 293 13.21 -21.83 25.20
N LEU A 294 12.71 -21.39 24.05
CA LEU A 294 12.24 -20.04 23.83
C LEU A 294 10.71 -20.02 23.90
N TYR A 295 10.18 -18.99 24.55
CA TYR A 295 8.76 -18.78 24.77
C TYR A 295 8.37 -17.46 24.11
N PHE A 296 7.37 -17.48 23.25
CA PHE A 296 6.91 -16.31 22.51
C PHE A 296 5.55 -15.88 23.02
N SER A 297 5.37 -14.59 23.29
CA SER A 297 4.10 -14.05 23.75
C SER A 297 3.01 -14.30 22.72
N VAL A 298 1.84 -14.80 23.12
CA VAL A 298 0.66 -14.96 22.26
C VAL A 298 -0.51 -14.17 22.82
N SER A 299 -1.63 -14.12 22.10
CA SER A 299 -2.88 -13.65 22.67
C SER A 299 -3.64 -14.80 23.31
N ASP A 300 -4.36 -14.53 24.40
CA ASP A 300 -5.21 -15.52 25.06
C ASP A 300 -6.30 -16.05 24.13
N TYR A 301 -6.82 -15.21 23.24
CA TYR A 301 -7.83 -15.57 22.24
C TYR A 301 -7.27 -16.29 21.00
N ASP A 302 -5.97 -16.61 20.93
CA ASP A 302 -5.40 -17.36 19.81
C ASP A 302 -5.70 -18.87 19.94
N GLY A 303 -6.72 -19.35 19.23
CA GLY A 303 -7.16 -20.74 19.24
C GLY A 303 -6.20 -21.74 18.57
N ASN A 304 -5.07 -21.29 18.00
CA ASN A 304 -4.15 -22.19 17.28
C ASN A 304 -3.23 -23.02 18.20
N TYR A 305 -3.14 -22.70 19.50
CA TYR A 305 -2.09 -23.23 20.40
C TYR A 305 -2.62 -23.82 21.72
N THR A 306 -3.81 -24.42 21.71
CA THR A 306 -4.59 -24.74 22.93
C THR A 306 -3.88 -25.61 23.98
N ASN A 307 -2.89 -26.42 23.62
CA ASN A 307 -2.21 -27.34 24.55
C ASN A 307 -0.80 -26.90 24.99
N ASP A 308 -0.25 -25.83 24.40
CA ASP A 308 1.15 -25.40 24.62
C ASP A 308 1.26 -23.98 25.20
N LYS A 309 0.13 -23.42 25.66
CA LYS A 309 0.06 -22.11 26.34
C LYS A 309 0.50 -22.25 27.80
N HIS A 310 1.41 -21.37 28.21
CA HIS A 310 1.88 -21.30 29.58
C HIS A 310 1.79 -19.87 30.10
N PRO A 311 1.26 -19.64 31.32
CA PRO A 311 1.37 -18.35 31.98
C PRO A 311 2.84 -18.13 32.35
N CYS A 312 3.41 -17.00 31.92
CA CYS A 312 4.82 -16.70 32.18
C CYS A 312 4.99 -15.28 32.75
N ARG A 313 6.01 -15.13 33.58
CA ARG A 313 6.57 -13.86 34.03
C ARG A 313 8.04 -13.81 33.60
N LEU A 314 8.36 -12.87 32.74
CA LEU A 314 9.68 -12.68 32.15
C LEU A 314 10.37 -11.51 32.86
N PHE A 315 11.61 -11.75 33.29
CA PHE A 315 12.45 -10.77 33.95
C PHE A 315 13.80 -10.69 33.25
N VAL A 316 14.40 -9.50 33.17
CA VAL A 316 15.80 -9.35 32.74
C VAL A 316 16.74 -10.24 33.59
N ASP A 317 16.48 -10.29 34.89
CA ASP A 317 17.14 -11.17 35.85
C ASP A 317 16.12 -12.08 36.57
N PRO A 318 15.96 -13.34 36.15
CA PRO A 318 15.02 -14.29 36.76
C PRO A 318 15.30 -14.63 38.22
N PHE A 319 16.49 -14.30 38.75
CA PHE A 319 16.81 -14.51 40.16
C PHE A 319 16.36 -13.33 41.05
N ASP A 320 16.05 -12.17 40.45
CA ASP A 320 15.42 -11.02 41.12
C ASP A 320 13.95 -10.89 40.71
N ILE A 321 13.11 -11.82 41.21
CA ILE A 321 11.66 -11.81 40.93
C ILE A 321 10.92 -10.62 41.55
N THR A 322 11.56 -9.90 42.48
CA THR A 322 11.01 -8.63 43.01
C THR A 322 11.17 -7.47 42.04
N ASN A 323 11.92 -7.69 40.96
CA ASN A 323 12.24 -6.75 39.90
C ASN A 323 12.81 -5.42 40.42
N SER A 324 13.59 -5.48 41.52
CA SER A 324 14.12 -4.29 42.17
C SER A 324 15.16 -3.56 41.31
N ARG A 325 15.90 -4.32 40.48
CA ARG A 325 16.95 -3.79 39.60
C ARG A 325 16.44 -3.27 38.26
N TYR A 326 15.40 -3.89 37.70
CA TYR A 326 14.90 -3.60 36.34
C TYR A 326 13.38 -3.38 36.33
N ALA A 327 12.88 -2.60 37.30
CA ALA A 327 11.45 -2.44 37.63
C ALA A 327 10.53 -2.15 36.43
N ASN A 328 11.06 -1.45 35.42
CA ASN A 328 10.30 -1.00 34.24
C ASN A 328 10.39 -1.97 33.04
N GLU A 329 11.13 -3.08 33.15
CA GLU A 329 11.41 -4.01 32.06
C GLU A 329 11.14 -5.46 32.47
N ASN A 330 9.86 -5.75 32.67
CA ASN A 330 9.34 -7.10 32.82
C ASN A 330 8.13 -7.29 31.92
N VAL A 331 7.82 -8.54 31.59
CA VAL A 331 6.65 -8.88 30.79
C VAL A 331 5.92 -10.01 31.48
N GLN A 332 4.60 -9.93 31.52
CA GLN A 332 3.75 -11.00 32.00
C GLN A 332 2.69 -11.28 30.94
N GLY A 333 2.20 -12.52 30.88
CA GLY A 333 1.17 -12.92 29.93
C GLY A 333 1.23 -14.40 29.60
N THR A 334 0.52 -14.79 28.55
CA THR A 334 0.53 -16.15 28.01
C THR A 334 1.56 -16.31 26.89
N PHE A 335 2.31 -17.40 26.95
CA PHE A 335 3.38 -17.69 26.01
C PHE A 335 3.31 -19.13 25.51
N VAL A 336 3.80 -19.36 24.28
CA VAL A 336 3.92 -20.69 23.69
C VAL A 336 5.38 -21.07 23.57
N SER A 337 5.71 -22.31 23.95
CA SER A 337 7.07 -22.84 23.86
C SER A 337 7.42 -23.24 22.42
N PHE A 338 8.63 -22.89 21.98
CA PHE A 338 9.21 -23.36 20.73
C PHE A 338 10.47 -24.15 21.07
N THR A 339 10.32 -25.48 21.08
CA THR A 339 11.44 -26.40 21.32
C THR A 339 12.16 -26.74 20.02
N LYS A 340 13.47 -27.01 20.13
CA LYS A 340 14.37 -27.39 19.02
C LYS A 340 13.92 -28.61 18.19
N ASN A 341 12.99 -29.42 18.73
CA ASN A 341 12.58 -30.72 18.17
C ASN A 341 11.14 -30.75 17.61
N SER A 342 10.43 -29.63 17.58
CA SER A 342 9.18 -29.54 16.80
C SER A 342 9.51 -29.43 15.31
N SER A 343 8.61 -29.84 14.43
CA SER A 343 8.73 -29.64 12.97
C SER A 343 8.74 -28.15 12.53
N TYR A 344 8.82 -27.23 13.50
CA TYR A 344 8.72 -25.77 13.39
C TYR A 344 9.89 -25.04 14.08
N SER A 345 11.07 -25.66 14.24
CA SER A 345 12.20 -25.00 14.91
C SER A 345 12.66 -23.74 14.12
N ASN A 346 12.37 -22.57 14.68
CA ASN A 346 12.52 -21.26 14.05
C ASN A 346 13.83 -20.54 14.42
N PHE A 347 14.82 -21.22 15.02
CA PHE A 347 16.08 -20.60 15.43
C PHE A 347 17.29 -21.55 15.44
N TYR A 348 18.48 -20.97 15.44
CA TYR A 348 19.79 -21.61 15.52
C TYR A 348 20.52 -21.16 16.79
N LEU A 349 21.00 -22.09 17.62
CA LEU A 349 21.72 -21.79 18.86
C LEU A 349 23.23 -21.96 18.68
N HIS A 350 24.01 -20.99 19.17
CA HIS A 350 25.44 -21.11 19.39
C HIS A 350 25.74 -21.29 20.89
N PRO A 351 25.95 -22.53 21.39
CA PRO A 351 25.88 -22.84 22.81
C PRO A 351 27.05 -22.33 23.66
N THR A 352 28.24 -22.10 23.07
CA THR A 352 29.44 -21.61 23.77
C THR A 352 29.58 -20.09 23.71
N ASP A 353 29.02 -19.47 22.68
CA ASP A 353 29.11 -18.01 22.45
C ASP A 353 27.82 -17.30 22.89
N HIS A 354 26.87 -18.08 23.43
CA HIS A 354 25.63 -17.63 24.06
C HIS A 354 24.79 -16.69 23.21
N TYR A 355 24.53 -17.05 21.95
CA TYR A 355 23.60 -16.31 21.09
C TYR A 355 22.69 -17.24 20.29
N VAL A 356 21.55 -16.69 19.86
CA VAL A 356 20.60 -17.34 18.95
C VAL A 356 20.40 -16.52 17.68
N ILE A 357 20.13 -17.22 16.59
CA ILE A 357 19.79 -16.65 15.29
C ILE A 357 18.38 -17.12 14.94
N MET A 358 17.44 -16.21 14.78
CA MET A 358 16.11 -16.52 14.31
C MET A 358 16.13 -16.77 12.80
N SER A 359 15.32 -17.72 12.34
CA SER A 359 15.15 -18.02 10.90
C SER A 359 14.42 -16.90 10.16
N GLN A 360 13.66 -16.08 10.89
CA GLN A 360 12.97 -14.88 10.41
C GLN A 360 13.07 -13.78 11.48
N PRO A 361 13.12 -12.49 11.11
CA PRO A 361 13.05 -11.40 12.07
C PRO A 361 11.77 -11.48 12.91
N ILE A 362 11.90 -11.33 14.23
CA ILE A 362 10.75 -11.32 15.15
C ILE A 362 10.19 -9.91 15.25
N THR A 363 8.87 -9.75 15.20
CA THR A 363 8.21 -8.43 15.29
C THR A 363 7.06 -8.49 16.29
N ASN A 364 6.95 -7.47 17.15
CA ASN A 364 5.86 -7.29 18.11
C ASN A 364 5.63 -8.45 19.11
N LEU A 365 6.65 -9.28 19.38
CA LEU A 365 6.57 -10.38 20.33
C LEU A 365 7.62 -10.23 21.42
N SER A 366 7.21 -10.51 22.65
CA SER A 366 8.16 -10.70 23.75
C SER A 366 8.71 -12.12 23.71
N ILE A 367 10.00 -12.27 23.99
CA ILE A 367 10.70 -13.55 23.97
C ILE A 367 11.22 -13.83 25.37
N GLY A 368 10.79 -14.95 25.95
CA GLY A 368 11.30 -15.52 27.18
C GLY A 368 12.23 -16.69 26.89
N ALA A 369 13.23 -16.91 27.74
CA ALA A 369 14.12 -18.05 27.65
C ALA A 369 14.19 -18.80 28.98
N TYR A 370 14.12 -20.13 28.88
CA TYR A 370 14.59 -21.05 29.91
C TYR A 370 15.89 -21.69 29.43
N ILE A 371 16.93 -21.65 30.26
CA ILE A 371 18.29 -22.05 29.85
C ILE A 371 18.86 -23.04 30.87
N LYS A 372 19.32 -24.21 30.40
CA LYS A 372 20.23 -25.07 31.18
C LYS A 372 21.63 -24.99 30.59
N TYR A 373 22.63 -24.93 31.45
CA TYR A 373 24.01 -24.79 31.03
C TYR A 373 24.98 -25.46 32.00
N ARG A 374 26.17 -25.76 31.51
CA ARG A 374 27.29 -26.29 32.29
C ARG A 374 28.30 -25.22 32.58
N ARG A 375 28.68 -25.09 33.86
CA ARG A 375 29.75 -24.21 34.33
C ARG A 375 30.90 -25.00 34.93
N TRP A 376 32.12 -24.62 34.60
CA TRP A 376 33.32 -25.18 35.21
C TRP A 376 33.47 -24.70 36.67
N THR A 377 33.75 -25.63 37.57
CA THR A 377 33.95 -25.31 39.00
C THR A 377 35.41 -25.03 39.38
N ASP A 378 36.34 -25.34 38.47
CA ASP A 378 37.78 -25.25 38.70
C ASP A 378 38.49 -24.60 37.50
N ALA A 379 39.56 -23.84 37.76
CA ALA A 379 40.37 -23.21 36.70
C ALA A 379 41.03 -24.23 35.75
N THR A 380 41.15 -25.49 36.19
CA THR A 380 41.67 -26.61 35.40
C THR A 380 40.66 -27.24 34.45
N HIS A 381 39.39 -26.78 34.45
CA HIS A 381 38.34 -27.26 33.55
C HIS A 381 38.22 -28.79 33.58
N THR A 382 38.06 -29.38 34.78
CA THR A 382 37.91 -30.84 34.94
C THR A 382 36.57 -31.27 35.51
N VAL A 383 35.86 -30.38 36.21
CA VAL A 383 34.55 -30.66 36.83
C VAL A 383 33.54 -29.59 36.45
N PHE A 384 32.36 -30.05 36.00
CA PHE A 384 31.21 -29.20 35.69
C PHE A 384 30.11 -29.29 36.75
N VAL A 385 29.34 -28.22 36.88
CA VAL A 385 28.03 -28.20 37.54
C VAL A 385 26.98 -27.72 36.53
N ASP A 386 25.86 -28.44 36.47
CA ASP A 386 24.69 -28.01 35.71
C ASP A 386 23.95 -26.91 36.50
N LYS A 387 23.62 -25.81 35.82
CA LYS A 387 22.86 -24.67 36.35
C LYS A 387 21.70 -24.34 35.42
N GLU A 388 20.73 -23.60 35.94
CA GLU A 388 19.52 -23.21 35.21
C GLU A 388 19.27 -21.70 35.35
N ILE A 389 18.71 -21.07 34.31
CA ILE A 389 18.20 -19.71 34.33
C ILE A 389 16.70 -19.76 34.03
N GLY A 390 15.91 -19.24 34.97
CA GLY A 390 14.46 -19.38 34.98
C GLY A 390 13.97 -20.66 35.66
N SER A 391 12.65 -20.79 35.81
CA SER A 391 11.98 -21.93 36.41
C SER A 391 10.66 -22.24 35.68
N ARG A 392 10.35 -23.54 35.57
CA ARG A 392 9.13 -24.06 34.94
C ARG A 392 8.41 -25.01 35.90
N PRO A 393 7.78 -24.47 36.96
CA PRO A 393 7.04 -25.30 37.92
C PRO A 393 5.79 -25.93 37.27
N ASP A 394 5.48 -27.17 37.63
CA ASP A 394 4.25 -27.84 37.17
C ASP A 394 3.00 -27.08 37.66
N ASN A 395 2.02 -26.86 36.77
CA ASN A 395 0.74 -26.19 37.04
C ASN A 395 0.87 -24.80 37.73
N SER A 396 1.92 -24.04 37.42
CA SER A 396 2.14 -22.70 37.96
C SER A 396 2.81 -21.79 36.93
N THR A 397 2.88 -20.50 37.22
CA THR A 397 3.45 -19.47 36.34
C THR A 397 4.95 -19.67 36.17
N TYR A 398 5.41 -19.75 34.93
CA TYR A 398 6.83 -19.90 34.62
C TYR A 398 7.57 -18.59 34.86
N THR A 399 8.78 -18.67 35.39
CA THR A 399 9.67 -17.52 35.54
C THR A 399 10.78 -17.64 34.52
N LEU A 400 10.84 -16.75 33.54
CA LEU A 400 11.75 -16.87 32.40
C LEU A 400 12.67 -15.65 32.28
N LYS A 401 13.82 -15.82 31.61
CA LYS A 401 14.69 -14.70 31.24
C LYS A 401 14.06 -13.93 30.08
N LEU A 402 13.84 -12.63 30.23
CA LEU A 402 13.42 -11.77 29.13
C LEU A 402 14.59 -11.59 28.15
N ILE A 403 14.42 -12.02 26.90
CA ILE A 403 15.40 -11.87 25.82
C ILE A 403 15.06 -10.68 24.92
N ALA A 404 13.78 -10.47 24.66
CA ALA A 404 13.29 -9.34 23.89
C ALA A 404 11.92 -8.93 24.38
N ASN A 405 11.65 -7.63 24.39
CA ASN A 405 10.32 -7.08 24.65
C ASN A 405 9.57 -6.87 23.33
N ALA A 406 8.26 -7.11 23.30
CA ALA A 406 7.39 -6.78 22.18
C ALA A 406 7.47 -5.31 21.76
N ASN A 407 7.70 -4.41 22.71
CA ASN A 407 8.03 -3.00 22.47
C ASN A 407 9.45 -2.70 22.98
N PRO A 408 10.50 -2.93 22.17
CA PRO A 408 11.88 -2.68 22.57
C PRO A 408 12.16 -1.18 22.68
N LEU A 409 12.73 -0.74 23.80
CA LEU A 409 13.14 0.66 24.02
C LEU A 409 14.67 0.76 24.21
N PRO A 410 15.36 1.80 23.70
CA PRO A 410 16.81 1.96 23.87
C PRO A 410 17.32 1.94 25.32
N GLU A 411 16.49 2.37 26.27
CA GLU A 411 16.77 2.38 27.70
C GLU A 411 16.66 0.99 28.37
N PHE A 412 16.05 0.02 27.69
CA PHE A 412 15.89 -1.35 28.19
C PHE A 412 17.19 -2.14 28.07
N VAL A 413 17.46 -3.02 29.03
CA VAL A 413 18.63 -3.92 29.04
C VAL A 413 18.57 -4.90 27.87
N THR A 414 17.39 -5.45 27.57
CA THR A 414 17.19 -6.35 26.42
C THR A 414 17.45 -5.68 25.08
N TRP A 415 17.45 -4.35 25.01
CA TRP A 415 17.92 -3.62 23.82
C TRP A 415 19.33 -4.06 23.43
N ASN A 416 20.21 -4.25 24.42
CA ASN A 416 21.61 -4.65 24.22
C ASN A 416 21.78 -6.13 23.87
N TYR A 417 20.71 -6.94 23.93
CA TYR A 417 20.75 -8.34 23.51
C TYR A 417 20.61 -8.45 21.99
N VAL A 418 19.87 -7.54 21.36
CA VAL A 418 19.69 -7.53 19.90
C VAL A 418 20.97 -7.04 19.21
N TRP A 419 21.48 -7.82 18.26
CA TRP A 419 22.63 -7.42 17.46
C TRP A 419 22.21 -6.39 16.42
N ARG A 420 22.99 -5.31 16.30
CA ARG A 420 22.79 -4.23 15.32
C ARG A 420 23.99 -4.05 14.39
N ASN A 421 24.80 -5.10 14.28
CA ASN A 421 26.08 -5.13 13.58
C ASN A 421 26.15 -6.25 12.53
N VAL A 422 25.01 -6.81 12.11
CA VAL A 422 24.92 -7.88 11.11
C VAL A 422 24.13 -7.39 9.92
N TYR A 423 24.62 -7.61 8.69
CA TYR A 423 23.98 -7.13 7.46
C TYR A 423 23.79 -8.29 6.48
N SER A 424 22.66 -8.31 5.77
CA SER A 424 22.39 -9.32 4.74
C SER A 424 22.98 -8.91 3.39
N LEU A 425 23.80 -9.79 2.83
CA LEU A 425 24.40 -9.69 1.50
C LEU A 425 23.42 -10.10 0.39
N GLY A 426 22.25 -10.66 0.71
CA GLY A 426 21.21 -11.02 -0.26
C GLY A 426 21.03 -12.53 -0.48
N GLY A 427 21.76 -13.36 0.25
CA GLY A 427 21.64 -14.81 0.21
C GLY A 427 23.01 -15.49 0.21
N ARG A 428 23.01 -16.81 0.02
CA ARG A 428 24.22 -17.64 0.04
C ARG A 428 25.34 -17.08 -0.85
N ILE A 429 26.58 -17.10 -0.34
CA ILE A 429 27.79 -16.72 -1.08
C ILE A 429 28.45 -17.99 -1.62
N ASP A 430 28.44 -18.17 -2.95
CA ASP A 430 29.00 -19.36 -3.60
C ASP A 430 30.50 -19.23 -3.91
N ASP A 431 31.00 -18.02 -4.10
CA ASP A 431 32.41 -17.73 -4.40
C ASP A 431 32.98 -16.72 -3.38
N PRO A 432 33.42 -17.20 -2.19
CA PRO A 432 33.92 -16.33 -1.13
C PRO A 432 35.19 -15.57 -1.52
N ASP A 433 36.01 -16.11 -2.43
CA ASP A 433 37.28 -15.48 -2.83
C ASP A 433 37.06 -14.25 -3.73
N ASN A 434 35.87 -14.11 -4.33
CA ASN A 434 35.46 -12.96 -5.15
C ASN A 434 34.41 -12.08 -4.45
N LEU A 435 34.24 -12.20 -3.13
CA LEU A 435 33.42 -11.28 -2.34
C LEU A 435 34.21 -10.00 -2.03
N GLN A 436 33.79 -8.88 -2.60
CA GLN A 436 34.36 -7.57 -2.31
C GLN A 436 33.35 -6.72 -1.53
N VAL A 437 33.81 -6.07 -0.46
CA VAL A 437 33.03 -5.11 0.31
C VAL A 437 33.83 -3.82 0.41
N VAL A 438 33.22 -2.70 0.07
CA VAL A 438 33.79 -1.35 0.15
C VAL A 438 32.86 -0.52 1.03
N ILE A 439 33.40 0.29 1.94
CA ILE A 439 32.58 1.12 2.84
C ILE A 439 32.94 2.59 2.61
N TYR A 440 31.97 3.47 2.43
CA TYR A 440 32.22 4.88 2.16
C TYR A 440 31.14 5.79 2.76
N ILE A 441 31.46 7.08 2.88
CA ILE A 441 30.51 8.16 3.25
C ILE A 441 30.16 8.92 1.98
N GLY A 442 28.87 9.11 1.69
CA GLY A 442 28.46 9.85 0.49
C GLY A 442 27.01 9.60 0.09
N PHE A 443 26.75 9.56 -1.22
CA PHE A 443 25.43 9.28 -1.76
C PHE A 443 25.33 7.82 -2.21
N ALA A 444 24.11 7.25 -2.18
CA ALA A 444 23.84 5.99 -2.85
C ALA A 444 24.13 6.14 -4.36
N THR A 445 25.31 5.73 -4.81
CA THR A 445 25.62 5.70 -6.24
C THR A 445 24.92 4.52 -6.88
N ASN A 446 24.39 4.73 -8.09
CA ASN A 446 23.99 3.60 -8.92
C ASN A 446 25.23 2.74 -9.18
N ALA A 447 25.07 1.41 -9.20
CA ALA A 447 26.13 0.40 -9.35
C ALA A 447 27.07 0.60 -10.58
N THR A 448 26.76 1.55 -11.47
CA THR A 448 27.51 1.88 -12.68
C THR A 448 28.44 3.07 -12.55
N ASP A 449 28.34 3.91 -11.51
CA ASP A 449 29.21 5.08 -11.35
C ASP A 449 30.57 4.66 -10.76
N ARG A 450 31.52 4.37 -11.66
CA ARG A 450 32.93 4.07 -11.33
C ARG A 450 33.72 5.26 -10.79
N ASN A 451 33.07 6.40 -10.51
CA ASN A 451 33.68 7.60 -9.95
C ASN A 451 33.47 7.71 -8.43
N ILE A 452 33.72 6.63 -7.67
CA ILE A 452 33.94 6.76 -6.23
C ILE A 452 35.40 7.20 -6.07
N SER A 453 35.64 8.50 -6.25
CA SER A 453 36.92 9.15 -5.94
C SER A 453 36.94 9.79 -4.54
N ASP A 454 35.88 9.66 -3.74
CA ASP A 454 35.87 10.10 -2.34
C ASP A 454 35.72 8.92 -1.36
N LEU A 455 36.91 8.39 -1.03
CA LEU A 455 37.38 7.86 0.27
C LEU A 455 36.63 6.67 0.89
N ASP A 456 36.91 5.46 0.39
CA ASP A 456 36.85 4.16 1.11
C ASP A 456 37.86 4.09 2.28
N ASN A 457 38.33 5.23 2.78
CA ASN A 457 39.36 5.30 3.79
C ASN A 457 39.24 6.57 4.63
N GLN A 458 39.80 6.52 5.83
CA GLN A 458 39.90 7.68 6.71
C GLN A 458 41.38 7.96 6.95
N GLN A 459 41.93 8.92 6.19
CA GLN A 459 43.34 9.32 6.27
C GLN A 459 44.35 8.17 5.99
N GLY A 460 44.01 7.24 5.10
CA GLY A 460 44.90 6.13 4.71
C GLY A 460 44.29 4.73 4.85
N PRO A 461 43.99 4.24 6.08
CA PRO A 461 43.38 2.91 6.29
C PRO A 461 41.95 2.84 5.76
N SER A 462 41.61 1.71 5.13
CA SER A 462 40.25 1.46 4.62
C SER A 462 39.24 1.27 5.74
N TYR A 463 37.98 1.60 5.50
CA TYR A 463 36.93 1.41 6.52
C TYR A 463 36.71 -0.07 6.86
N ILE A 464 36.88 -1.00 5.92
CA ILE A 464 36.83 -2.44 6.22
C ILE A 464 37.95 -2.87 7.17
N ASN A 465 39.14 -2.27 7.09
CA ASN A 465 40.23 -2.52 8.02
C ASN A 465 39.96 -1.88 9.38
N LEU A 466 39.53 -0.61 9.40
CA LEU A 466 39.18 0.12 10.63
C LEU A 466 38.07 -0.56 11.42
N LEU A 467 37.06 -1.10 10.73
CA LEU A 467 35.91 -1.75 11.33
C LEU A 467 36.12 -3.25 11.59
N GLY A 468 37.33 -3.77 11.36
CA GLY A 468 37.74 -5.13 11.71
C GLY A 468 37.23 -6.24 10.78
N LEU A 469 36.82 -5.91 9.56
CA LEU A 469 36.43 -6.89 8.53
C LEU A 469 37.62 -7.41 7.72
N ASP A 470 38.74 -6.69 7.74
CA ASP A 470 40.02 -7.02 7.06
C ASP A 470 41.14 -7.05 8.12
N GLY A 471 41.29 -8.20 8.78
CA GLY A 471 42.25 -8.38 9.87
C GLY A 471 43.69 -8.54 9.41
N ASP A 472 43.93 -8.95 8.16
CA ASP A 472 45.28 -9.12 7.59
C ASP A 472 45.78 -7.87 6.83
N GLY A 473 44.89 -6.90 6.59
CA GLY A 473 45.19 -5.60 5.98
C GLY A 473 45.44 -5.69 4.47
N ASN A 474 44.93 -6.73 3.80
CA ASN A 474 45.16 -6.97 2.38
C ASN A 474 44.22 -6.16 1.46
N GLY A 475 43.26 -5.42 2.04
CA GLY A 475 42.28 -4.61 1.33
C GLY A 475 41.03 -5.37 0.89
N TYR A 476 40.85 -6.62 1.35
CA TYR A 476 39.67 -7.45 1.11
C TYR A 476 39.08 -7.93 2.44
N ILE A 477 37.78 -8.19 2.44
CA ILE A 477 37.12 -8.78 3.59
C ILE A 477 37.63 -10.21 3.83
N ASP A 478 37.81 -10.59 5.09
CA ASP A 478 38.14 -11.95 5.54
C ASP A 478 36.94 -12.92 5.35
N SER A 479 36.55 -13.15 4.09
CA SER A 479 35.31 -13.86 3.71
C SER A 479 35.23 -15.32 4.17
N ARG A 480 36.37 -15.95 4.49
CA ARG A 480 36.46 -17.32 5.01
C ARG A 480 36.44 -17.41 6.53
N ASN A 481 36.44 -16.29 7.23
CA ASN A 481 36.29 -16.25 8.67
C ASN A 481 34.80 -16.31 9.03
N GLU A 482 34.33 -17.43 9.60
CA GLU A 482 32.92 -17.65 9.96
C GLU A 482 32.39 -16.66 11.02
N GLN A 483 33.28 -15.98 11.76
CA GLN A 483 32.92 -14.90 12.69
C GLN A 483 32.63 -13.58 11.96
N ILE A 484 33.15 -13.40 10.74
CA ILE A 484 32.98 -12.21 9.90
C ILE A 484 31.91 -12.45 8.82
N VAL A 485 31.91 -13.60 8.15
CA VAL A 485 30.94 -13.91 7.09
C VAL A 485 30.29 -15.29 7.29
N ASP A 486 28.96 -15.30 7.43
CA ASP A 486 28.15 -16.52 7.31
C ASP A 486 27.84 -16.77 5.84
N LEU A 487 28.66 -17.58 5.18
CA LEU A 487 28.52 -17.88 3.75
C LEU A 487 27.21 -18.59 3.39
N THR A 488 26.60 -19.31 4.34
CA THR A 488 25.36 -20.06 4.08
C THR A 488 24.16 -19.14 4.05
N ARG A 489 24.06 -18.22 5.01
CA ARG A 489 22.97 -17.23 5.09
C ARG A 489 23.25 -15.97 4.27
N GLY A 490 24.51 -15.72 3.95
CA GLY A 490 24.94 -14.49 3.31
C GLY A 490 24.92 -13.30 4.24
N HIS A 491 25.41 -13.45 5.47
CA HIS A 491 25.43 -12.36 6.45
C HIS A 491 26.87 -11.94 6.72
N VAL A 492 27.14 -10.63 6.70
CA VAL A 492 28.39 -10.05 7.21
C VAL A 492 28.17 -9.56 8.64
N ARG A 493 29.13 -9.84 9.52
CA ARG A 493 29.10 -9.55 10.95
C ARG A 493 30.31 -8.68 11.27
N PHE A 494 30.06 -7.46 11.73
CA PHE A 494 31.12 -6.60 12.22
C PHE A 494 31.54 -7.08 13.63
N PRO A 495 32.85 -7.17 13.94
CA PRO A 495 33.30 -7.56 15.27
C PRO A 495 32.81 -6.61 16.39
N GLY A 496 32.75 -5.30 16.10
CA GLY A 496 32.14 -4.32 16.99
C GLY A 496 30.62 -4.47 17.05
N ARG A 497 30.01 -4.32 18.23
CA ARG A 497 28.54 -4.35 18.40
C ARG A 497 27.83 -3.12 17.84
N GLU A 498 28.54 -2.00 17.82
CA GLU A 498 28.05 -0.69 17.34
C GLU A 498 29.10 -0.10 16.37
N PRO A 499 29.40 -0.79 15.25
CA PRO A 499 30.60 -0.52 14.43
C PRO A 499 30.68 0.93 13.95
N PHE A 500 29.54 1.52 13.61
CA PHE A 500 29.48 2.89 13.09
C PHE A 500 29.44 3.98 14.17
N ALA A 501 29.37 3.64 15.46
CA ALA A 501 29.27 4.61 16.56
C ALA A 501 30.61 4.92 17.28
N ASP A 502 31.66 4.15 17.00
CA ASP A 502 32.94 4.26 17.71
C ASP A 502 33.76 5.47 17.26
N ASN A 503 33.78 6.52 18.07
CA ASN A 503 34.53 7.76 17.82
C ASN A 503 36.05 7.63 18.00
N THR A 504 36.55 6.49 18.50
CA THR A 504 37.98 6.18 18.57
C THR A 504 38.51 5.60 17.28
N VAL A 505 37.61 5.03 16.46
CA VAL A 505 37.90 4.41 15.17
C VAL A 505 37.51 5.34 14.01
N LEU A 506 36.33 5.96 14.09
CA LEU A 506 35.74 6.76 13.01
C LEU A 506 35.79 8.27 13.30
N SER A 507 36.06 9.08 12.26
CA SER A 507 36.00 10.55 12.33
C SER A 507 34.58 11.08 12.36
N ASP A 508 33.63 10.34 11.76
CA ASP A 508 32.24 10.76 11.57
C ASP A 508 31.24 9.73 12.13
N PRO A 509 31.31 9.39 13.44
CA PRO A 509 30.48 8.35 14.03
C PRO A 509 28.98 8.64 13.92
N VAL A 510 28.19 7.56 13.90
CA VAL A 510 26.72 7.54 13.85
C VAL A 510 26.17 6.74 15.04
N THR A 511 25.93 7.46 16.14
CA THR A 511 25.38 6.87 17.37
C THR A 511 23.87 6.65 17.30
N THR A 512 23.15 7.45 16.49
CA THR A 512 21.69 7.40 16.38
C THR A 512 21.18 6.03 15.94
N LEU A 513 21.95 5.27 15.15
CA LEU A 513 21.58 3.92 14.69
C LEU A 513 21.26 2.94 15.84
N TYR A 514 21.93 3.12 16.98
CA TYR A 514 21.92 2.18 18.09
C TYR A 514 21.13 2.68 19.31
N HIS A 515 20.75 3.95 19.34
CA HIS A 515 20.09 4.57 20.49
C HIS A 515 18.69 5.12 20.17
N THR A 516 18.14 4.79 19.00
CA THR A 516 16.74 5.07 18.67
C THR A 516 16.06 3.83 18.08
N LYS A 517 14.77 3.67 18.39
CA LYS A 517 13.91 2.68 17.74
C LYS A 517 13.25 3.20 16.47
N SER A 518 13.23 4.51 16.27
CA SER A 518 12.68 5.14 15.08
C SER A 518 13.52 4.79 13.85
N THR A 519 12.96 4.00 12.94
CA THR A 519 13.61 3.64 11.67
C THR A 519 13.88 4.87 10.80
N THR A 520 13.02 5.90 10.89
CA THR A 520 13.23 7.18 10.22
C THR A 520 14.43 7.92 10.79
N ASP A 521 14.59 7.98 12.12
CA ASP A 521 15.70 8.71 12.73
C ASP A 521 17.03 7.99 12.43
N ARG A 522 17.00 6.64 12.41
CA ARG A 522 18.14 5.83 11.93
C ARG A 522 18.47 6.15 10.47
N ALA A 523 17.47 6.28 9.61
CA ALA A 523 17.66 6.63 8.20
C ALA A 523 18.20 8.05 8.00
N ASN A 524 17.74 9.01 8.79
CA ASN A 524 18.20 10.40 8.73
C ASN A 524 19.62 10.56 9.30
N GLY A 525 19.97 9.77 10.33
CA GLY A 525 21.31 9.76 10.91
C GLY A 525 22.34 8.95 10.11
N SER A 526 21.90 8.04 9.25
CA SER A 526 22.72 7.18 8.38
C SER A 526 23.75 7.97 7.58
N LYS A 527 25.01 7.51 7.54
CA LYS A 527 26.08 8.17 6.77
C LYS A 527 26.84 7.21 5.87
N TYR A 528 27.02 5.96 6.31
CA TYR A 528 27.88 4.99 5.66
C TYR A 528 27.10 4.06 4.73
N TYR A 529 27.75 3.71 3.62
CA TYR A 529 27.25 2.77 2.61
C TYR A 529 28.24 1.62 2.45
N LEU A 530 27.73 0.39 2.44
CA LEU A 530 28.45 -0.82 2.10
C LEU A 530 28.13 -1.17 0.64
N LEU A 531 29.11 -1.06 -0.24
CA LEU A 531 29.06 -1.56 -1.60
C LEU A 531 29.60 -2.99 -1.62
N VAL A 532 28.71 -3.94 -1.87
CA VAL A 532 29.01 -5.37 -1.91
C VAL A 532 29.02 -5.84 -3.36
N ASN A 533 30.13 -6.40 -3.82
CA ASN A 533 30.19 -7.13 -5.08
C ASN A 533 30.37 -8.62 -4.77
N SER A 534 29.44 -9.45 -5.22
CA SER A 534 29.53 -10.91 -5.07
C SER A 534 29.28 -11.61 -6.40
N THR A 535 29.97 -12.72 -6.62
CA THR A 535 29.85 -13.52 -7.85
C THR A 535 28.93 -14.71 -7.62
N SER A 536 27.91 -14.87 -8.47
CA SER A 536 27.13 -16.11 -8.57
C SER A 536 27.11 -16.66 -10.00
N ARG A 537 27.14 -18.00 -10.15
CA ARG A 537 27.05 -18.66 -11.46
C ARG A 537 25.58 -18.92 -11.80
N GLN A 538 25.06 -18.21 -12.80
CA GLN A 538 23.71 -18.43 -13.32
C GLN A 538 23.77 -18.77 -14.83
N SER A 539 23.01 -19.81 -15.24
CA SER A 539 22.77 -20.19 -16.65
C SER A 539 21.41 -19.72 -17.16
N GLU A 540 20.62 -19.11 -16.28
CA GLU A 540 19.30 -18.56 -16.53
C GLU A 540 19.27 -17.16 -15.91
N PHE A 541 18.92 -16.16 -16.72
CA PHE A 541 18.91 -14.76 -16.32
C PHE A 541 17.47 -14.26 -16.28
N TYR A 542 17.12 -13.56 -15.20
CA TYR A 542 15.85 -12.86 -15.12
C TYR A 542 15.96 -11.54 -15.89
N LEU A 543 15.03 -11.30 -16.80
CA LEU A 543 15.02 -10.11 -17.64
C LEU A 543 14.50 -8.88 -16.90
N GLY A 544 13.89 -9.05 -15.73
CA GLY A 544 13.39 -7.96 -14.87
C GLY A 544 11.86 -7.87 -14.80
N HIS A 545 11.15 -8.44 -15.78
CA HIS A 545 9.69 -8.45 -15.82
C HIS A 545 9.17 -9.81 -16.31
N PRO A 546 8.10 -10.36 -15.69
CA PRO A 546 7.36 -11.48 -16.26
C PRO A 546 6.55 -11.01 -17.49
N ASP A 547 5.86 -11.95 -18.14
CA ASP A 547 4.91 -11.66 -19.23
C ASP A 547 5.52 -10.87 -20.40
N ILE A 548 6.70 -11.33 -20.83
CA ILE A 548 7.37 -10.77 -22.00
C ILE A 548 6.52 -11.05 -23.23
N VAL A 549 6.31 -10.03 -24.05
CA VAL A 549 5.57 -10.13 -25.31
C VAL A 549 6.33 -11.05 -26.25
N SER A 550 5.68 -12.14 -26.66
CA SER A 550 6.29 -13.13 -27.54
C SER A 550 6.81 -12.52 -28.83
N GLU A 551 8.04 -12.89 -29.21
CA GLU A 551 8.74 -12.40 -30.42
C GLU A 551 9.10 -10.91 -30.41
N SER A 552 9.01 -10.24 -29.25
CA SER A 552 9.53 -8.87 -29.11
C SER A 552 11.04 -8.84 -28.88
N GLU A 553 11.64 -9.96 -28.46
CA GLU A 553 13.02 -9.99 -27.99
C GLU A 553 14.05 -9.90 -29.14
N THR A 554 15.06 -9.06 -28.94
CA THR A 554 16.28 -8.99 -29.75
C THR A 554 17.48 -9.25 -28.84
N VAL A 555 18.15 -10.38 -29.08
CA VAL A 555 19.30 -10.81 -28.27
C VAL A 555 20.58 -10.66 -29.07
N THR A 556 21.58 -9.99 -28.51
CA THR A 556 22.90 -9.81 -29.12
C THR A 556 24.02 -10.25 -28.16
N LEU A 557 25.06 -10.86 -28.71
CA LEU A 557 26.29 -11.30 -28.03
C LEU A 557 27.48 -10.61 -28.70
N ASN A 558 28.20 -9.75 -27.98
CA ASN A 558 29.32 -8.95 -28.50
C ASN A 558 28.93 -8.20 -29.81
N GLY A 559 27.69 -7.73 -29.89
CA GLY A 559 27.11 -7.06 -31.06
C GLY A 559 26.61 -8.00 -32.18
N LYS A 560 26.80 -9.32 -32.08
CA LYS A 560 26.25 -10.31 -33.01
C LYS A 560 24.88 -10.79 -32.53
N GLN A 561 23.85 -10.68 -33.38
CA GLN A 561 22.51 -11.17 -33.05
C GLN A 561 22.47 -12.70 -32.91
N LEU A 562 21.81 -13.18 -31.85
CA LEU A 562 21.60 -14.59 -31.56
C LEU A 562 20.24 -15.07 -32.08
N THR A 563 20.13 -16.37 -32.37
CA THR A 563 18.93 -17.01 -32.90
C THR A 563 18.17 -17.80 -31.82
N LYS A 564 16.89 -17.48 -31.62
CA LYS A 564 16.01 -18.19 -30.69
C LYS A 564 15.89 -19.67 -31.05
N GLY A 565 15.92 -20.55 -30.04
CA GLY A 565 15.81 -22.00 -30.18
C GLY A 565 17.11 -22.69 -30.64
N VAL A 566 18.13 -21.91 -31.02
CA VAL A 566 19.46 -22.41 -31.38
C VAL A 566 20.49 -21.90 -30.38
N ASP A 567 20.56 -20.59 -30.18
CA ASP A 567 21.54 -19.92 -29.31
C ASP A 567 20.99 -19.62 -27.91
N TYR A 568 19.67 -19.44 -27.77
CA TYR A 568 19.00 -19.16 -26.50
C TYR A 568 17.54 -19.64 -26.49
N GLN A 569 16.96 -19.78 -25.30
CA GLN A 569 15.55 -20.03 -25.05
C GLN A 569 15.02 -19.00 -24.05
N ILE A 570 13.78 -18.54 -24.25
CA ILE A 570 13.12 -17.58 -23.36
C ILE A 570 11.83 -18.19 -22.80
N TYR A 571 11.64 -18.03 -21.50
CA TYR A 571 10.42 -18.38 -20.75
C TYR A 571 9.62 -17.08 -20.53
N TYR A 572 8.74 -16.78 -21.48
CA TYR A 572 8.01 -15.50 -21.55
C TYR A 572 7.22 -15.18 -20.27
N ASP A 573 6.47 -16.15 -19.75
CA ASP A 573 5.63 -15.97 -18.58
C ASP A 573 6.46 -15.69 -17.31
N LEU A 574 7.64 -16.32 -17.21
CA LEU A 574 8.55 -16.16 -16.08
C LEU A 574 9.52 -14.99 -16.24
N GLY A 575 9.61 -14.39 -17.43
CA GLY A 575 10.57 -13.33 -17.72
C GLY A 575 12.02 -13.79 -17.70
N ARG A 576 12.31 -15.04 -18.09
CA ARG A 576 13.66 -15.62 -17.98
C ARG A 576 14.24 -16.01 -19.33
N ILE A 577 15.55 -15.83 -19.50
CA ILE A 577 16.30 -16.27 -20.68
C ILE A 577 17.40 -17.25 -20.27
N SER A 578 17.53 -18.35 -21.01
CA SER A 578 18.60 -19.33 -20.87
C SER A 578 19.42 -19.40 -22.15
N PHE A 579 20.73 -19.30 -22.04
CA PHE A 579 21.63 -19.37 -23.18
C PHE A 579 22.07 -20.81 -23.45
N LEU A 580 21.87 -21.26 -24.68
CA LEU A 580 22.28 -22.58 -25.16
C LEU A 580 23.71 -22.54 -25.75
N ASN A 581 24.14 -21.36 -26.19
CA ASN A 581 25.46 -21.12 -26.74
C ASN A 581 26.51 -20.94 -25.63
N GLN A 582 27.53 -21.80 -25.58
CA GLN A 582 28.60 -21.73 -24.57
C GLN A 582 29.42 -20.42 -24.65
N ALA A 583 29.56 -19.81 -25.83
CA ALA A 583 30.23 -18.52 -25.97
C ALA A 583 29.43 -17.36 -25.34
N ALA A 584 28.13 -17.55 -25.16
CA ALA A 584 27.27 -16.64 -24.40
C ALA A 584 27.29 -16.96 -22.89
N LEU A 585 28.22 -17.79 -22.40
CA LEU A 585 28.49 -18.06 -20.99
C LEU A 585 29.93 -17.69 -20.58
N ASP A 586 30.72 -17.11 -21.51
CA ASP A 586 32.10 -16.70 -21.25
C ASP A 586 32.14 -15.41 -20.39
N PRO A 587 33.00 -15.32 -19.35
CA PRO A 587 33.11 -14.15 -18.44
C PRO A 587 33.33 -12.77 -19.08
N GLY A 588 33.75 -12.73 -20.34
CA GLY A 588 33.97 -11.50 -21.12
C GLY A 588 32.86 -11.16 -22.13
N ALA A 589 31.81 -11.99 -22.22
CA ALA A 589 30.73 -11.81 -23.18
C ALA A 589 29.79 -10.68 -22.77
N ASP A 590 29.58 -9.70 -23.66
CA ASP A 590 28.54 -8.66 -23.52
C ASP A 590 27.27 -9.15 -24.19
N VAL A 591 26.25 -9.47 -23.39
CA VAL A 591 24.94 -9.90 -23.88
C VAL A 591 23.92 -8.80 -23.65
N LYS A 592 23.19 -8.42 -24.68
CA LYS A 592 22.09 -7.43 -24.59
C LYS A 592 20.80 -8.04 -25.10
N VAL A 593 19.74 -7.85 -24.34
CA VAL A 593 18.39 -8.33 -24.62
C VAL A 593 17.45 -7.14 -24.58
N ASP A 594 17.00 -6.67 -25.74
CA ASP A 594 15.92 -5.70 -25.86
C ASP A 594 14.61 -6.47 -26.02
N TYR A 595 13.57 -6.14 -25.26
CA TYR A 595 12.29 -6.85 -25.29
C TYR A 595 11.11 -5.94 -24.88
N GLU A 596 9.89 -6.40 -25.12
CA GLU A 596 8.67 -5.77 -24.64
C GLU A 596 8.00 -6.64 -23.59
N TYR A 597 7.35 -6.06 -22.58
CA TYR A 597 6.54 -6.80 -21.60
C TYR A 597 5.15 -6.18 -21.43
N ALA A 598 4.21 -7.00 -20.97
CA ALA A 598 2.84 -6.59 -20.66
C ALA A 598 2.72 -6.29 -19.15
N PRO A 599 2.65 -5.02 -18.71
CA PRO A 599 2.48 -4.71 -17.30
C PRO A 599 1.13 -5.22 -16.77
N LEU A 600 1.13 -5.83 -15.58
CA LEU A 600 -0.08 -6.34 -14.90
C LEU A 600 -1.10 -5.22 -14.63
N ILE A 601 -0.61 -4.02 -14.29
CA ILE A 601 -1.41 -2.80 -14.13
C ILE A 601 -0.77 -1.70 -14.99
N ALA A 602 -1.41 -1.34 -16.10
CA ALA A 602 -0.97 -0.22 -16.93
C ALA A 602 -1.55 1.09 -16.38
N ALA A 603 -0.80 1.78 -15.51
CA ALA A 603 -1.15 3.09 -14.98
C ALA A 603 -1.08 4.20 -16.06
N GLU A 604 -0.38 3.94 -17.18
CA GLU A 604 -0.15 4.92 -18.23
C GLU A 604 -0.93 4.59 -19.52
N LYS A 605 -1.44 5.64 -20.17
CA LYS A 605 -2.01 5.57 -21.51
C LYS A 605 -0.95 6.00 -22.52
N LYS A 606 -0.36 5.03 -23.22
CA LYS A 606 0.66 5.25 -24.26
C LYS A 606 0.01 5.29 -25.65
N THR A 607 0.12 6.41 -26.36
CA THR A 607 -0.38 6.59 -27.74
C THR A 607 0.80 6.61 -28.71
N LEU A 608 0.70 5.83 -29.78
CA LEU A 608 1.68 5.75 -30.86
C LEU A 608 1.00 6.06 -32.19
N LEU A 609 1.48 7.09 -32.88
CA LEU A 609 1.11 7.42 -34.25
C LEU A 609 2.36 7.27 -35.12
N GLY A 610 2.23 6.70 -36.31
CA GLY A 610 3.39 6.46 -37.16
C GLY A 610 3.06 6.40 -38.64
N ALA A 611 4.04 6.76 -39.47
CA ALA A 611 3.99 6.59 -40.90
C ALA A 611 5.38 6.17 -41.41
N ARG A 612 5.41 5.22 -42.34
CA ARG A 612 6.62 4.76 -43.03
C ARG A 612 6.37 4.71 -44.54
N ALA A 613 7.31 5.25 -45.30
CA ALA A 613 7.35 5.19 -46.75
C ALA A 613 8.57 4.39 -47.19
N GLU A 614 8.37 3.38 -48.03
CA GLU A 614 9.42 2.56 -48.62
C GLU A 614 9.32 2.63 -50.13
N TYR A 615 10.37 3.06 -50.81
CA TYR A 615 10.43 3.15 -52.26
C TYR A 615 11.48 2.21 -52.83
N GLN A 616 11.05 1.28 -53.66
CA GLN A 616 11.93 0.34 -54.34
C GLN A 616 12.28 0.85 -55.74
N LEU A 617 13.53 1.27 -55.92
CA LEU A 617 14.05 1.79 -57.18
C LEU A 617 14.81 0.67 -57.92
N GLY A 618 14.14 0.02 -58.88
CA GLY A 618 14.67 -1.15 -59.57
C GLY A 618 14.75 -2.40 -58.66
N SER A 619 15.57 -3.38 -59.02
CA SER A 619 15.69 -4.63 -58.24
C SER A 619 16.62 -4.52 -57.03
N ASN A 620 17.44 -3.48 -56.96
CA ASN A 620 18.65 -3.47 -56.13
C ASN A 620 18.68 -2.36 -55.07
N LEU A 621 17.91 -1.27 -55.22
CA LEU A 621 17.93 -0.12 -54.29
C LEU A 621 16.57 0.03 -53.58
N LYS A 622 16.60 0.19 -52.26
CA LYS A 622 15.46 0.51 -51.40
C LYS A 622 15.76 1.77 -50.61
N LEU A 623 14.81 2.68 -50.56
CA LEU A 623 14.83 3.89 -49.74
C LEU A 623 13.68 3.83 -48.75
N GLY A 624 13.93 4.10 -47.47
CA GLY A 624 12.93 4.15 -46.42
C GLY A 624 12.92 5.50 -45.73
N SER A 625 11.75 5.93 -45.26
CA SER A 625 11.60 7.06 -44.35
C SER A 625 10.49 6.80 -43.35
N THR A 626 10.74 7.13 -42.08
CA THR A 626 9.84 6.86 -40.96
C THR A 626 9.59 8.13 -40.15
N VAL A 627 8.34 8.34 -39.72
CA VAL A 627 7.94 9.35 -38.74
C VAL A 627 7.12 8.66 -37.65
N LEU A 628 7.50 8.83 -36.39
CA LEU A 628 6.77 8.28 -35.23
C LEU A 628 6.53 9.38 -34.19
N TYR A 629 5.28 9.52 -33.77
CA TYR A 629 4.88 10.36 -32.64
C TYR A 629 4.39 9.47 -31.50
N LYS A 630 4.97 9.62 -30.31
CA LYS A 630 4.57 8.91 -29.10
C LYS A 630 4.14 9.91 -28.03
N SER A 631 3.11 9.57 -27.27
CA SER A 631 2.64 10.33 -26.11
C SER A 631 2.30 9.36 -24.98
N GLU A 632 2.94 9.53 -23.83
CA GLU A 632 2.68 8.77 -22.61
C GLU A 632 2.00 9.69 -21.61
N LYS A 633 0.85 9.26 -21.10
CA LYS A 633 0.06 10.02 -20.14
C LYS A 633 -0.23 9.18 -18.91
N THR A 634 0.17 9.66 -17.74
CA THR A 634 -0.19 9.07 -16.45
C THR A 634 -1.68 9.25 -16.15
N THR A 635 -2.25 8.35 -15.36
CA THR A 635 -3.60 8.52 -14.81
C THR A 635 -3.67 9.63 -13.77
N ASP A 636 -2.57 9.87 -13.07
CA ASP A 636 -2.45 10.95 -12.10
C ASP A 636 -2.52 12.31 -12.81
N ARG A 637 -3.20 13.25 -12.19
CA ARG A 637 -3.37 14.62 -12.69
C ARG A 637 -2.32 15.57 -12.11
N LYS A 638 -1.75 15.25 -10.95
CA LYS A 638 -0.61 15.94 -10.33
C LYS A 638 0.63 15.04 -10.45
N PRO A 639 1.21 14.89 -11.66
CA PRO A 639 2.36 14.02 -11.83
C PRO A 639 3.49 14.48 -10.91
N ARG A 640 3.97 13.56 -10.07
CA ARG A 640 5.13 13.80 -9.22
C ARG A 640 6.40 13.77 -10.06
N LEU A 641 7.49 14.29 -9.50
CA LEU A 641 8.81 14.18 -10.13
C LEU A 641 9.14 12.70 -10.44
N GLY A 642 9.41 12.40 -11.71
CA GLY A 642 9.62 11.05 -12.24
C GLY A 642 8.38 10.36 -12.85
N GLU A 643 7.18 10.96 -12.73
CA GLU A 643 5.92 10.46 -13.29
C GLU A 643 5.36 11.40 -14.37
N GLU A 644 6.23 12.15 -15.04
CA GLU A 644 5.84 13.17 -16.00
C GLU A 644 5.24 12.58 -17.28
N GLN A 645 4.36 13.36 -17.91
CA GLN A 645 3.84 13.00 -19.23
C GLN A 645 4.92 13.23 -20.28
N THR A 646 5.34 12.18 -20.98
CA THR A 646 6.37 12.28 -22.03
C THR A 646 5.75 12.32 -23.42
N LYS A 647 6.37 13.05 -24.34
CA LYS A 647 6.06 13.03 -25.78
C LYS A 647 7.37 12.90 -26.56
N SER A 648 7.34 12.22 -27.69
CA SER A 648 8.50 12.20 -28.60
C SER A 648 8.07 12.18 -30.05
N LEU A 649 8.84 12.87 -30.90
CA LEU A 649 8.76 12.78 -32.35
C LEU A 649 10.08 12.23 -32.89
N ASN A 650 10.02 11.11 -33.60
CA ASN A 650 11.18 10.45 -34.19
C ASN A 650 11.06 10.48 -35.70
N LEU A 651 12.13 10.92 -36.36
CA LEU A 651 12.27 11.01 -37.81
C LEU A 651 13.44 10.14 -38.24
N ASP A 652 13.26 9.36 -39.30
CA ASP A 652 14.26 8.41 -39.77
C ASP A 652 14.26 8.30 -41.30
N GLY A 653 15.42 7.98 -41.85
CA GLY A 653 15.64 7.70 -43.26
C GLY A 653 16.71 6.62 -43.45
N ASP A 654 16.38 5.59 -44.23
CA ASP A 654 17.24 4.44 -44.49
C ASP A 654 17.45 4.18 -45.99
N ILE A 655 18.61 3.61 -46.33
CA ILE A 655 18.97 3.22 -47.68
C ILE A 655 19.56 1.80 -47.65
N SER A 656 19.08 0.94 -48.54
CA SER A 656 19.61 -0.41 -48.73
C SER A 656 19.86 -0.68 -50.21
N TYR A 657 21.10 -1.01 -50.55
CA TYR A 657 21.52 -1.32 -51.92
C TYR A 657 22.23 -2.66 -51.98
N SER A 658 21.72 -3.60 -52.76
CA SER A 658 22.30 -4.94 -52.92
C SER A 658 22.57 -5.26 -54.39
N PHE A 659 23.76 -5.76 -54.70
CA PHE A 659 24.11 -6.22 -56.04
C PHE A 659 24.98 -7.48 -56.01
N GLN A 660 24.85 -8.31 -57.04
CA GLN A 660 25.69 -9.49 -57.22
C GLN A 660 27.00 -9.09 -57.91
N SER A 661 28.14 -9.52 -57.36
CA SER A 661 29.47 -9.23 -57.88
C SER A 661 30.06 -10.50 -58.49
N ASN A 662 30.00 -10.59 -59.81
CA ASN A 662 30.65 -11.68 -60.55
C ASN A 662 32.17 -11.69 -60.34
N LEU A 663 32.77 -10.52 -60.14
CA LEU A 663 34.19 -10.38 -59.83
C LEU A 663 34.54 -11.12 -58.54
N LEU A 664 33.77 -10.92 -57.46
CA LEU A 664 34.02 -11.61 -56.19
C LEU A 664 33.74 -13.10 -56.30
N THR A 665 32.68 -13.50 -57.02
CA THR A 665 32.40 -14.93 -57.27
C THR A 665 33.59 -15.59 -57.95
N GLN A 666 34.13 -14.97 -58.99
CA GLN A 666 35.29 -15.47 -59.73
C GLN A 666 36.57 -15.44 -58.88
N MET A 667 36.76 -14.43 -58.04
CA MET A 667 37.92 -14.38 -57.12
C MET A 667 37.88 -15.50 -56.08
N VAL A 668 36.69 -15.85 -55.57
CA VAL A 668 36.54 -16.96 -54.62
C VAL A 668 36.72 -18.31 -55.32
N ASP A 669 36.18 -18.47 -56.53
CA ASP A 669 36.32 -19.69 -57.36
C ASP A 669 37.76 -19.88 -57.88
N ALA A 670 38.57 -18.82 -57.91
CA ALA A 670 40.00 -18.88 -58.28
C ALA A 670 40.93 -19.29 -57.12
N LEU A 671 40.42 -19.46 -55.90
CA LEU A 671 41.22 -19.94 -54.77
C LEU A 671 41.50 -21.44 -54.91
N PRO A 672 42.75 -21.90 -54.76
CA PRO A 672 43.06 -23.32 -54.82
C PRO A 672 42.24 -24.11 -53.80
N PHE A 673 41.67 -25.24 -54.22
CA PHE A 673 40.85 -26.15 -53.41
C PHE A 673 39.44 -25.66 -53.04
N VAL A 674 38.92 -24.59 -53.67
CA VAL A 674 37.54 -24.11 -53.51
C VAL A 674 36.87 -24.03 -54.88
N GLU A 675 35.80 -24.81 -55.09
CA GLU A 675 34.94 -24.69 -56.29
C GLU A 675 33.54 -24.22 -55.86
N THR A 676 33.10 -23.05 -56.30
CA THR A 676 31.77 -22.53 -55.92
C THR A 676 31.09 -21.78 -57.06
N LYS A 677 29.87 -22.22 -57.38
CA LYS A 677 28.99 -21.57 -58.36
C LYS A 677 27.98 -20.63 -57.71
N ALA A 678 28.02 -20.48 -56.40
CA ALA A 678 27.12 -19.61 -55.66
C ALA A 678 27.51 -18.14 -55.91
N PRO A 679 26.57 -17.28 -56.35
CA PRO A 679 26.88 -15.88 -56.64
C PRO A 679 27.24 -15.09 -55.36
N SER A 680 28.32 -14.30 -55.42
CA SER A 680 28.68 -13.34 -54.38
C SER A 680 27.74 -12.14 -54.40
N GLN A 681 27.24 -11.72 -53.24
CA GLN A 681 26.36 -10.55 -53.09
C GLN A 681 27.00 -9.52 -52.14
N ILE A 682 27.09 -8.26 -52.58
CA ILE A 682 27.47 -7.13 -51.74
C ILE A 682 26.20 -6.36 -51.39
N SER A 683 26.05 -5.99 -50.13
CA SER A 683 24.95 -5.15 -49.65
C SER A 683 25.48 -3.95 -48.87
N PHE A 684 25.04 -2.75 -49.22
CA PHE A 684 25.30 -1.49 -48.54
C PHE A 684 24.02 -1.05 -47.83
N ASN A 685 24.11 -0.74 -46.53
CA ASN A 685 23.01 -0.21 -45.75
C ASN A 685 23.47 1.07 -45.03
N GLY A 686 22.64 2.12 -45.08
CA GLY A 686 22.86 3.37 -44.35
C GLY A 686 21.56 3.86 -43.72
N GLU A 687 21.67 4.57 -42.61
CA GLU A 687 20.53 5.09 -41.85
C GLU A 687 20.89 6.43 -41.20
N VAL A 688 19.93 7.35 -41.12
CA VAL A 688 20.00 8.60 -40.36
C VAL A 688 18.70 8.79 -39.59
N ALA A 689 18.80 9.00 -38.28
CA ALA A 689 17.65 9.20 -37.40
C ALA A 689 17.82 10.46 -36.55
N ARG A 690 16.70 11.10 -36.21
CA ARG A 690 16.60 12.25 -35.30
C ARG A 690 15.42 12.06 -34.36
N SER A 691 15.68 12.11 -33.06
CA SER A 691 14.65 12.14 -32.02
C SER A 691 14.47 13.57 -31.49
N ILE A 692 13.22 13.95 -31.25
CA ILE A 692 12.81 15.21 -30.62
C ILE A 692 11.94 14.84 -29.42
N PRO A 693 12.55 14.54 -28.26
CA PRO A 693 11.82 14.23 -27.04
C PRO A 693 11.35 15.50 -26.33
N ASN A 694 10.22 15.38 -25.63
CA ASN A 694 9.72 16.30 -24.64
C ASN A 694 9.34 15.48 -23.40
N SER A 695 10.25 15.40 -22.43
CA SER A 695 10.07 14.59 -21.23
C SER A 695 9.06 15.18 -20.22
N ASN A 696 8.61 16.42 -20.40
CA ASN A 696 7.60 17.06 -19.57
C ASN A 696 6.59 17.83 -20.43
N ALA A 697 5.64 17.09 -20.98
CA ALA A 697 4.61 17.62 -21.88
C ALA A 697 3.56 18.49 -21.19
N SER A 698 3.38 18.36 -19.87
CA SER A 698 2.53 19.23 -19.04
C SER A 698 3.20 20.57 -18.74
N GLY A 699 4.54 20.61 -18.72
CA GLY A 699 5.32 21.79 -18.34
C GLY A 699 5.44 21.98 -16.82
N GLU A 700 4.89 21.07 -16.04
CA GLU A 700 4.87 21.10 -14.57
C GLU A 700 4.98 19.67 -14.02
N ALA A 701 5.68 19.55 -12.89
CA ALA A 701 5.79 18.34 -12.08
C ALA A 701 5.86 18.77 -10.60
N TYR A 702 5.27 17.98 -9.71
CA TYR A 702 5.14 18.35 -8.31
C TYR A 702 6.26 17.72 -7.48
N VAL A 703 7.01 18.57 -6.78
CA VAL A 703 8.03 18.16 -5.79
C VAL A 703 7.36 17.71 -4.49
N ASP A 704 6.41 18.51 -4.01
CA ASP A 704 5.51 18.24 -2.90
C ASP A 704 4.26 19.10 -3.09
N ASP A 705 3.07 18.51 -2.94
CA ASP A 705 1.78 19.19 -3.00
C ASP A 705 1.12 19.32 -1.62
N PHE A 706 1.80 18.89 -0.55
CA PHE A 706 1.36 18.89 0.84
C PHE A 706 0.09 18.07 1.15
N GLU A 707 -0.45 17.32 0.19
CA GLU A 707 -1.60 16.44 0.43
C GLU A 707 -1.26 15.33 1.43
N GLY A 708 -0.02 14.83 1.35
CA GLY A 708 0.54 13.86 2.30
C GLY A 708 1.26 14.47 3.50
N ALA A 709 1.16 15.78 3.75
CA ALA A 709 1.93 16.44 4.81
C ALA A 709 1.55 15.99 6.23
N ARG A 710 0.33 15.47 6.40
CA ARG A 710 -0.23 15.05 7.68
C ARG A 710 -0.32 13.52 7.73
N GLU A 711 0.27 12.95 8.77
CA GLU A 711 0.11 11.54 9.12
C GLU A 711 -0.71 11.44 10.41
N GLN A 712 -1.68 10.51 10.45
CA GLN A 712 -2.61 10.40 11.56
C GLN A 712 -2.94 8.94 11.89
N PHE A 713 -3.11 8.68 13.19
CA PHE A 713 -3.59 7.43 13.75
C PHE A 713 -4.95 7.69 14.40
N SER A 714 -6.01 7.12 13.85
CA SER A 714 -7.36 7.27 14.40
C SER A 714 -7.54 6.35 15.62
N LEU A 715 -8.12 6.89 16.69
CA LEU A 715 -8.51 6.12 17.88
C LEU A 715 -9.91 5.51 17.73
N GLY A 716 -10.66 5.88 16.68
CA GLY A 716 -11.99 5.37 16.37
C GLY A 716 -13.09 5.93 17.26
N VAL A 717 -14.31 5.97 16.73
CA VAL A 717 -15.51 6.51 17.41
C VAL A 717 -16.63 5.48 17.52
N THR A 718 -16.36 4.22 17.19
CA THR A 718 -17.31 3.10 17.28
C THR A 718 -17.39 2.60 18.72
N ARG A 719 -18.61 2.54 19.30
CA ARG A 719 -18.88 2.16 20.70
C ARG A 719 -18.19 0.86 21.10
N GLU A 720 -18.19 -0.10 20.19
CA GLU A 720 -17.69 -1.47 20.36
C GLU A 720 -16.18 -1.52 20.63
N GLY A 721 -15.44 -0.47 20.24
CA GLY A 721 -14.01 -0.39 20.46
C GLY A 721 -13.60 0.30 21.77
N TRP A 722 -14.57 0.60 22.64
CA TRP A 722 -14.40 1.30 23.91
C TRP A 722 -15.05 0.49 25.03
N HIS A 723 -14.37 0.31 26.15
CA HIS A 723 -14.83 -0.46 27.30
C HIS A 723 -14.86 0.45 28.52
N PHE A 724 -15.46 0.01 29.63
CA PHE A 724 -15.45 0.80 30.86
C PHE A 724 -14.02 1.18 31.26
N ALA A 725 -13.87 2.38 31.83
CA ALA A 725 -12.58 2.87 32.28
C ALA A 725 -12.27 2.47 33.72
N SER A 726 -11.03 2.10 33.99
CA SER A 726 -10.48 2.00 35.35
C SER A 726 -10.45 3.36 36.04
N ILE A 727 -10.40 3.36 37.39
CA ILE A 727 -10.41 4.59 38.19
C ILE A 727 -9.19 5.48 37.84
N PRO A 728 -9.39 6.74 37.39
CA PRO A 728 -8.29 7.67 37.21
C PRO A 728 -7.55 7.95 38.51
N GLU A 729 -6.23 8.18 38.46
CA GLU A 729 -5.43 8.40 39.67
C GLU A 729 -5.92 9.64 40.44
N GLN A 730 -6.41 10.63 39.68
CA GLN A 730 -7.02 11.86 40.20
C GLN A 730 -8.35 11.62 40.94
N LYS A 731 -8.92 10.40 40.87
CA LYS A 731 -10.23 9.99 41.41
C LYS A 731 -10.16 8.80 42.37
N GLN A 732 -8.98 8.48 42.90
CA GLN A 732 -8.77 7.39 43.88
C GLN A 732 -9.35 7.67 45.28
N SER A 733 -10.08 8.77 45.48
CA SER A 733 -10.65 9.09 46.80
C SER A 733 -11.89 8.25 47.10
N PRO A 734 -12.07 7.75 48.34
CA PRO A 734 -13.32 7.09 48.73
C PRO A 734 -14.56 8.00 48.66
N LEU A 735 -14.36 9.33 48.56
CA LEU A 735 -15.44 10.31 48.41
C LEU A 735 -15.88 10.49 46.94
N THR A 736 -15.05 10.10 45.98
CA THR A 736 -15.36 10.17 44.55
C THR A 736 -16.04 8.89 44.11
N LYS A 737 -17.32 8.98 43.71
CA LYS A 737 -18.09 7.84 43.20
C LYS A 737 -18.28 7.91 41.68
N PRO A 738 -18.13 6.78 40.97
CA PRO A 738 -18.48 6.72 39.55
C PRO A 738 -19.96 7.10 39.37
N GLY A 739 -20.22 7.98 38.41
CA GLY A 739 -21.57 8.32 37.98
C GLY A 739 -22.09 7.30 36.97
N ARG A 740 -23.39 7.34 36.68
CA ARG A 740 -23.94 6.54 35.59
C ARG A 740 -23.43 7.09 34.26
N PHE A 741 -22.57 6.32 33.60
CA PHE A 741 -21.93 6.69 32.36
C PHE A 741 -22.46 5.81 31.22
N ILE A 742 -22.77 6.44 30.08
CA ILE A 742 -23.31 5.75 28.90
C ILE A 742 -22.55 6.26 27.68
N TRP A 743 -22.09 5.35 26.83
CA TRP A 743 -21.49 5.69 25.53
C TRP A 743 -22.12 4.88 24.39
N TYR A 744 -22.40 5.55 23.26
CA TYR A 744 -23.09 4.91 22.15
C TYR A 744 -22.86 5.63 20.82
N ASN A 745 -23.16 4.92 19.72
CA ASN A 745 -23.34 5.52 18.41
C ASN A 745 -24.83 5.74 18.13
N PRO A 746 -25.26 6.97 17.75
CA PRO A 746 -26.66 7.23 17.41
C PRO A 746 -27.15 6.37 16.24
N TYR A 747 -28.36 5.82 16.35
CA TYR A 747 -28.94 4.88 15.38
C TYR A 747 -29.09 5.47 13.97
N ASP A 748 -29.52 6.73 13.90
CA ASP A 748 -29.74 7.45 12.64
C ASP A 748 -28.44 7.93 11.99
N GLN A 749 -27.30 7.83 12.69
CA GLN A 749 -26.00 8.38 12.28
C GLN A 749 -26.08 9.90 12.02
N ILE A 750 -24.94 10.56 11.80
CA ILE A 750 -24.90 12.01 11.54
C ILE A 750 -24.49 12.24 10.09
N ALA A 751 -25.16 13.16 9.40
CA ALA A 751 -24.80 13.53 8.05
C ALA A 751 -23.36 14.06 8.00
N VAL A 752 -22.51 13.56 7.11
CA VAL A 752 -21.11 13.99 6.98
C VAL A 752 -21.03 15.49 6.68
N THR A 753 -21.98 16.03 5.92
CA THR A 753 -22.09 17.48 5.61
C THR A 753 -22.47 18.36 6.81
N ASP A 754 -23.02 17.76 7.89
CA ASP A 754 -23.26 18.47 9.15
C ASP A 754 -21.94 18.70 9.91
N ILE A 755 -20.98 17.80 9.75
CA ILE A 755 -19.69 17.82 10.46
C ILE A 755 -18.61 18.54 9.63
N TYR A 756 -18.55 18.30 8.32
CA TYR A 756 -17.49 18.74 7.41
C TYR A 756 -18.04 19.53 6.21
N ASP A 757 -17.19 20.38 5.61
CA ASP A 757 -17.53 21.06 4.36
C ASP A 757 -17.06 20.28 3.13
N ARG A 758 -17.75 19.18 2.81
CA ARG A 758 -17.37 18.38 1.64
C ARG A 758 -18.54 17.73 0.93
N GLU A 759 -18.34 17.50 -0.36
CA GLU A 759 -19.25 16.68 -1.15
C GLU A 759 -19.07 15.20 -0.78
N VAL A 760 -20.17 14.44 -0.77
CA VAL A 760 -20.20 13.04 -0.33
C VAL A 760 -20.62 12.10 -1.45
N ARG A 761 -20.00 10.92 -1.48
CA ARG A 761 -20.41 9.85 -2.39
C ARG A 761 -21.76 9.28 -1.97
N ALA A 762 -22.46 8.67 -2.93
CA ALA A 762 -23.63 7.88 -2.62
C ALA A 762 -23.24 6.71 -1.69
N GLY A 763 -23.80 6.68 -0.48
CA GLY A 763 -23.50 5.69 0.56
C GLY A 763 -22.48 6.15 1.62
N GLU A 764 -21.89 7.34 1.48
CA GLU A 764 -20.98 7.97 2.48
C GLU A 764 -21.60 9.25 3.08
N ASP A 765 -22.92 9.41 2.95
CA ASP A 765 -23.64 10.62 3.38
C ASP A 765 -23.81 10.72 4.89
N HIS A 766 -23.68 9.60 5.62
CA HIS A 766 -23.76 9.55 7.08
C HIS A 766 -22.52 8.86 7.69
N THR A 767 -22.17 9.27 8.91
CA THR A 767 -21.07 8.71 9.70
C THR A 767 -21.48 8.47 11.15
N ASN A 768 -20.77 7.56 11.81
CA ASN A 768 -20.93 7.34 13.25
C ASN A 768 -20.24 8.45 14.04
N VAL A 769 -20.82 8.83 15.17
CA VAL A 769 -20.22 9.69 16.19
C VAL A 769 -20.28 8.97 17.52
N LEU A 770 -19.27 9.12 18.38
CA LEU A 770 -19.27 8.61 19.74
C LEU A 770 -19.93 9.64 20.65
N VAL A 771 -21.06 9.27 21.24
CA VAL A 771 -21.70 10.06 22.29
C VAL A 771 -21.24 9.54 23.63
N MET A 772 -20.86 10.44 24.54
CA MET A 772 -20.56 10.12 25.95
C MET A 772 -21.43 10.98 26.86
N ARG A 773 -22.12 10.33 27.80
CA ARG A 773 -23.07 10.95 28.72
C ARG A 773 -22.76 10.55 30.16
N LEU A 774 -22.55 11.53 31.03
CA LEU A 774 -22.37 11.31 32.46
C LEU A 774 -23.55 11.89 33.25
N ASN A 775 -24.21 11.02 34.01
CA ASN A 775 -25.14 11.44 35.06
C ASN A 775 -24.43 11.27 36.43
N PRO A 776 -24.07 12.37 37.12
CA PRO A 776 -23.26 12.27 38.32
C PRO A 776 -24.00 11.51 39.44
N SER A 777 -23.25 10.91 40.36
CA SER A 777 -23.75 10.20 41.55
C SER A 777 -23.12 10.77 42.83
N GLY A 778 -23.56 10.31 44.01
CA GLY A 778 -22.98 10.70 45.30
C GLY A 778 -23.42 12.08 45.85
N SER A 779 -22.91 12.41 47.04
CA SER A 779 -23.19 13.68 47.74
C SER A 779 -22.38 14.86 47.21
N ASP A 780 -21.20 14.60 46.64
CA ASP A 780 -20.37 15.58 45.93
C ASP A 780 -20.42 15.29 44.41
N ARG A 781 -21.53 15.69 43.78
CA ARG A 781 -21.83 15.37 42.37
C ARG A 781 -20.81 15.95 41.39
N LYS A 782 -20.10 17.03 41.74
CA LYS A 782 -19.04 17.62 40.90
C LYS A 782 -17.79 16.76 40.81
N SER A 783 -17.54 15.94 41.84
CA SER A 783 -16.37 15.06 41.86
C SER A 783 -16.65 13.68 41.24
N SER A 784 -17.93 13.37 40.99
CA SER A 784 -18.35 12.20 40.22
C SER A 784 -17.78 12.22 38.81
N TRP A 785 -17.42 11.04 38.32
CA TRP A 785 -16.74 10.85 37.03
C TRP A 785 -17.32 9.65 36.29
N GLY A 786 -17.04 9.54 35.01
CA GLY A 786 -17.29 8.33 34.22
C GLY A 786 -16.51 8.37 32.92
N GLY A 787 -16.13 7.21 32.41
CA GLY A 787 -15.24 7.14 31.26
C GLY A 787 -15.21 5.80 30.56
N VAL A 788 -14.49 5.80 29.46
CA VAL A 788 -14.18 4.63 28.65
C VAL A 788 -12.68 4.53 28.38
N MET A 789 -12.17 3.33 28.20
CA MET A 789 -10.80 3.11 27.79
C MET A 789 -10.70 2.04 26.70
N LYS A 790 -9.52 1.96 26.09
CA LYS A 790 -9.19 0.93 25.11
C LYS A 790 -7.69 0.70 25.07
N ALA A 791 -7.31 -0.54 24.83
CA ALA A 791 -5.94 -0.90 24.52
C ALA A 791 -5.60 -0.60 23.04
N PHE A 792 -4.33 -0.31 22.80
CA PHE A 792 -3.75 -0.21 21.47
C PHE A 792 -3.26 -1.59 21.04
N SER A 793 -3.19 -1.82 19.73
CA SER A 793 -2.43 -2.96 19.22
C SER A 793 -0.94 -2.77 19.49
N LYS A 794 -0.21 -3.85 19.79
CA LYS A 794 1.24 -3.84 20.08
C LYS A 794 2.08 -3.06 19.05
N GLY A 795 1.72 -3.11 17.77
CA GLY A 795 2.40 -2.36 16.69
C GLY A 795 2.18 -0.85 16.70
N SER A 796 1.32 -0.34 17.58
CA SER A 796 0.94 1.09 17.69
C SER A 796 1.38 1.70 19.02
N TYR A 797 2.26 1.05 19.79
CA TYR A 797 2.69 1.60 21.09
C TYR A 797 3.63 2.80 20.96
N ASP A 798 4.38 2.90 19.87
CA ASP A 798 5.29 4.02 19.64
C ASP A 798 4.55 5.25 19.10
N GLN A 799 4.35 6.23 19.97
CA GLN A 799 3.78 7.53 19.64
C GLN A 799 4.80 8.66 19.82
N SER A 800 6.11 8.34 19.82
CA SER A 800 7.19 9.31 20.04
C SER A 800 7.21 10.47 19.04
N LYS A 801 6.76 10.21 17.81
CA LYS A 801 6.66 11.21 16.73
C LYS A 801 5.33 11.95 16.68
N VAL A 802 4.33 11.56 17.49
CA VAL A 802 3.06 12.29 17.55
C VAL A 802 3.31 13.69 18.08
N GLN A 803 2.73 14.67 17.40
CA GLN A 803 2.82 16.07 17.77
C GLN A 803 1.54 16.57 18.42
N PHE A 804 0.38 16.07 17.97
CA PHE A 804 -0.92 16.56 18.41
C PHE A 804 -1.91 15.44 18.68
N ILE A 805 -2.77 15.67 19.68
CA ILE A 805 -4.06 14.99 19.85
C ILE A 805 -5.10 15.89 19.19
N GLU A 806 -5.90 15.37 18.26
CA GLU A 806 -6.97 16.12 17.61
C GLU A 806 -8.34 15.47 17.81
N LEU A 807 -9.33 16.29 18.18
CA LEU A 807 -10.72 15.88 18.34
C LEU A 807 -11.63 16.76 17.49
N ARG A 808 -12.45 16.16 16.62
CA ARG A 808 -13.62 16.81 16.01
C ARG A 808 -14.83 16.53 16.88
N MET A 809 -15.35 17.54 17.56
CA MET A 809 -16.33 17.34 18.63
C MET A 809 -17.34 18.48 18.75
N ARG A 810 -18.40 18.22 19.50
CA ARG A 810 -19.32 19.23 20.05
C ARG A 810 -19.77 18.81 21.46
N GLY A 811 -19.96 19.76 22.37
CA GLY A 811 -20.33 19.47 23.76
C GLY A 811 -20.79 20.72 24.49
N ALA A 812 -21.46 20.55 25.64
CA ALA A 812 -22.13 21.65 26.33
C ALA A 812 -21.69 21.88 27.79
N VAL A 813 -21.34 20.82 28.54
CA VAL A 813 -21.03 20.90 29.99
C VAL A 813 -20.10 19.75 30.40
N GLY A 814 -19.10 20.06 31.25
CA GLY A 814 -18.17 19.10 31.85
C GLY A 814 -16.71 19.36 31.46
N VAL A 815 -15.79 18.58 32.03
CA VAL A 815 -14.38 18.56 31.63
C VAL A 815 -14.06 17.19 31.07
N LEU A 816 -13.65 17.12 29.80
CA LEU A 816 -13.15 15.90 29.19
C LEU A 816 -11.67 15.75 29.53
N HIS A 817 -11.28 14.57 29.99
CA HIS A 817 -9.90 14.18 30.21
C HIS A 817 -9.50 13.07 29.25
N ILE A 818 -8.25 13.10 28.82
CA ILE A 818 -7.66 12.14 27.89
C ILE A 818 -6.36 11.65 28.53
N ASP A 819 -6.32 10.39 28.90
CA ASP A 819 -5.11 9.74 29.41
C ASP A 819 -4.51 8.87 28.31
N LEU A 820 -3.19 8.97 28.09
CA LEU A 820 -2.45 8.20 27.10
C LEU A 820 -1.18 7.62 27.74
N GLY A 821 -1.07 6.29 27.77
CA GLY A 821 0.08 5.60 28.36
C GLY A 821 -0.20 4.13 28.67
N GLU A 822 0.51 3.61 29.67
CA GLU A 822 0.12 2.38 30.35
C GLU A 822 -0.96 2.72 31.38
N ILE A 823 -2.15 2.20 31.18
CA ILE A 823 -3.32 2.46 32.02
C ILE A 823 -3.75 1.12 32.59
N THR A 824 -4.06 1.10 33.89
CA THR A 824 -4.52 -0.12 34.52
C THR A 824 -5.83 -0.60 33.90
N GLU A 825 -5.91 -1.92 33.72
CA GLU A 825 -7.07 -2.62 33.20
C GLU A 825 -8.08 -3.03 34.28
N ASP A 826 -7.69 -2.92 35.56
CA ASP A 826 -8.47 -3.26 36.77
C ASP A 826 -9.64 -2.28 36.93
N LEU A 827 -10.86 -2.78 36.75
CA LEU A 827 -12.08 -1.99 36.81
C LEU A 827 -12.64 -1.95 38.23
N PRO A 828 -13.31 -0.86 38.61
CA PRO A 828 -14.01 -0.80 39.89
C PRO A 828 -15.28 -1.66 39.87
N ASP A 829 -15.53 -2.35 40.98
CA ASP A 829 -16.82 -2.97 41.29
C ASP A 829 -17.93 -1.93 41.49
N SER A 830 -19.16 -2.39 41.73
CA SER A 830 -20.33 -1.55 42.00
C SER A 830 -20.20 -0.64 43.24
N ASN A 831 -19.26 -0.95 44.14
CA ASN A 831 -18.93 -0.15 45.32
C ASN A 831 -17.76 0.82 45.09
N GLY A 832 -17.12 0.79 43.91
CA GLY A 832 -15.96 1.61 43.56
C GLY A 832 -14.63 1.06 44.07
N GLN A 833 -14.53 -0.24 44.32
CA GLN A 833 -13.31 -0.93 44.79
C GLN A 833 -12.73 -1.79 43.67
N THR A 834 -11.41 -1.94 43.64
CA THR A 834 -10.74 -2.86 42.70
C THR A 834 -10.10 -4.01 43.46
N ASN A 835 -9.94 -5.17 42.81
CA ASN A 835 -9.46 -6.41 43.43
C ASN A 835 -8.01 -6.76 42.98
N GLY A 836 -7.55 -6.21 41.85
CA GLY A 836 -6.25 -6.52 41.26
C GLY A 836 -6.14 -7.95 40.71
N GLU A 837 -7.26 -8.63 40.53
CA GLU A 837 -7.39 -9.94 39.91
C GLU A 837 -7.91 -9.77 38.47
N LEU A 838 -7.81 -10.79 37.62
CA LEU A 838 -8.34 -10.72 36.26
C LEU A 838 -9.80 -11.18 36.28
N ASP A 839 -10.72 -10.25 36.11
CA ASP A 839 -12.13 -10.59 35.93
C ASP A 839 -12.45 -10.84 34.45
N THR A 840 -12.92 -12.05 34.15
CA THR A 840 -13.24 -12.50 32.79
C THR A 840 -14.31 -13.57 32.79
N GLU A 841 -15.24 -13.46 31.84
CA GLU A 841 -16.26 -14.46 31.60
C GLU A 841 -15.68 -15.76 30.98
N ASP A 842 -14.49 -15.71 30.38
CA ASP A 842 -13.80 -16.86 29.76
C ASP A 842 -13.21 -17.83 30.81
N ARG A 843 -14.07 -18.52 31.56
CA ARG A 843 -13.68 -19.32 32.73
C ARG A 843 -12.85 -20.53 32.37
N ASP A 844 -13.05 -21.10 31.18
CA ASP A 844 -12.30 -22.24 30.67
C ASP A 844 -11.12 -21.87 29.75
N LYS A 845 -10.95 -20.57 29.45
CA LYS A 845 -9.88 -19.98 28.64
C LYS A 845 -9.86 -20.48 27.20
N ASN A 846 -11.03 -20.76 26.64
CA ASN A 846 -11.19 -21.21 25.27
C ASN A 846 -11.41 -20.03 24.29
N GLY A 847 -11.66 -18.83 24.80
CA GLY A 847 -11.88 -17.59 24.03
C GLY A 847 -13.26 -17.46 23.38
N ILE A 848 -14.24 -18.27 23.81
CA ILE A 848 -15.59 -18.37 23.28
C ILE A 848 -16.56 -18.14 24.45
N LEU A 849 -17.54 -17.25 24.28
CA LEU A 849 -18.57 -17.03 25.30
C LEU A 849 -19.57 -18.19 25.33
N ASP A 850 -19.55 -18.98 26.40
CA ASP A 850 -20.56 -20.00 26.65
C ASP A 850 -21.81 -19.42 27.33
N PHE A 851 -22.95 -20.11 27.17
CA PHE A 851 -24.25 -19.63 27.69
C PHE A 851 -24.28 -19.42 29.21
N ASN A 852 -23.45 -20.14 29.96
CA ASN A 852 -23.36 -20.04 31.42
C ASN A 852 -22.21 -19.15 31.90
N GLU A 853 -21.54 -18.47 30.99
CA GLU A 853 -20.42 -17.56 31.26
C GLU A 853 -20.82 -16.08 31.13
N ASP A 854 -21.83 -15.78 30.31
CA ASP A 854 -22.47 -14.46 30.11
C ASP A 854 -23.16 -14.00 31.42
N THR A 855 -22.35 -13.56 32.38
CA THR A 855 -22.67 -13.25 33.79
C THR A 855 -22.07 -11.93 34.23
N GLY A 856 -21.60 -11.11 33.28
CA GLY A 856 -20.96 -9.84 33.54
C GLY A 856 -19.53 -9.95 34.05
N LEU A 857 -18.88 -8.80 34.20
CA LEU A 857 -17.52 -8.71 34.74
C LEU A 857 -17.46 -8.93 36.27
N ASP A 858 -18.59 -8.92 36.96
CA ASP A 858 -18.61 -9.29 38.38
C ASP A 858 -18.73 -10.82 38.61
N LEU A 859 -18.90 -11.58 37.52
CA LEU A 859 -18.99 -13.04 37.48
C LEU A 859 -20.18 -13.60 38.28
N MET A 860 -21.18 -12.76 38.58
CA MET A 860 -22.35 -13.10 39.37
C MET A 860 -23.63 -12.98 38.54
N PRO A 861 -24.33 -14.08 38.20
CA PRO A 861 -25.61 -13.94 37.53
C PRO A 861 -26.65 -13.31 38.46
N ASP A 862 -27.59 -12.54 37.91
CA ASP A 862 -28.80 -11.97 38.55
C ASP A 862 -29.37 -12.73 39.77
N SER A 863 -29.52 -14.05 39.64
CA SER A 863 -30.11 -14.91 40.67
C SER A 863 -29.27 -15.00 41.95
N VAL A 864 -27.96 -14.78 41.85
CA VAL A 864 -27.01 -14.70 42.95
C VAL A 864 -27.06 -13.30 43.56
N GLU A 865 -27.02 -12.27 42.73
CA GLU A 865 -27.07 -10.87 43.18
C GLU A 865 -28.32 -10.57 44.01
N GLN A 866 -29.49 -10.99 43.53
CA GLN A 866 -30.78 -10.80 44.23
C GLN A 866 -30.78 -11.43 45.63
N ARG A 867 -30.06 -12.54 45.80
CA ARG A 867 -29.90 -13.21 47.10
C ARG A 867 -28.92 -12.47 48.00
N GLU A 868 -27.88 -11.86 47.43
CA GLU A 868 -26.89 -11.08 48.18
C GLU A 868 -27.48 -9.74 48.68
N CYS A 869 -28.11 -8.97 47.80
CA CYS A 869 -28.76 -7.70 48.15
C CYS A 869 -30.05 -7.90 48.97
N ASN A 870 -30.60 -9.12 49.00
CA ASN A 870 -31.95 -9.43 49.52
C ASN A 870 -33.01 -8.47 48.94
N CYS A 871 -32.95 -8.28 47.63
CA CYS A 871 -33.77 -7.33 46.88
C CYS A 871 -34.55 -8.04 45.76
N THR A 872 -35.59 -7.37 45.26
CA THR A 872 -36.40 -7.85 44.12
C THR A 872 -36.10 -7.06 42.86
N ASP A 873 -35.00 -6.30 42.84
CA ASP A 873 -34.54 -5.60 41.66
C ASP A 873 -34.15 -6.66 40.62
N PRO A 874 -34.71 -6.63 39.40
CA PRO A 874 -34.30 -7.53 38.34
C PRO A 874 -32.87 -7.30 37.85
N ASP A 875 -32.21 -6.21 38.24
CA ASP A 875 -30.83 -5.85 37.86
C ASP A 875 -30.13 -5.19 39.08
N PRO A 876 -29.83 -5.96 40.15
CA PRO A 876 -29.30 -5.40 41.39
C PRO A 876 -27.95 -4.70 41.23
N HIS A 877 -27.06 -5.20 40.38
CA HIS A 877 -25.72 -4.63 40.20
C HIS A 877 -25.62 -3.63 39.04
N GLY A 878 -26.62 -3.55 38.17
CA GLY A 878 -26.73 -2.50 37.15
C GLY A 878 -25.94 -2.81 35.88
N ASP A 879 -25.59 -4.07 35.65
CA ASP A 879 -24.72 -4.55 34.58
C ASP A 879 -25.50 -5.33 33.48
N ASP A 880 -26.81 -5.52 33.64
CA ASP A 880 -27.73 -6.03 32.63
C ASP A 880 -27.61 -5.30 31.27
N TRP A 881 -27.37 -6.04 30.20
CA TRP A 881 -27.44 -5.52 28.84
C TRP A 881 -28.88 -5.51 28.30
N ALA A 882 -29.30 -4.37 27.75
CA ALA A 882 -30.56 -4.29 27.01
C ALA A 882 -30.55 -3.23 25.90
N TYR A 883 -30.82 -3.69 24.67
CA TYR A 883 -31.09 -2.83 23.52
C TYR A 883 -32.12 -3.46 22.57
N ASP A 884 -33.10 -2.67 22.12
CA ASP A 884 -34.14 -3.12 21.18
C ASP A 884 -34.18 -2.22 19.95
N SER A 885 -33.85 -2.79 18.79
CA SER A 885 -33.94 -2.10 17.50
C SER A 885 -35.33 -1.54 17.15
N ARG A 886 -36.41 -1.99 17.82
CA ARG A 886 -37.77 -1.42 17.69
C ARG A 886 -37.94 -0.11 18.45
N ASN A 887 -37.11 0.14 19.47
CA ASN A 887 -36.99 1.41 20.18
C ASN A 887 -35.52 1.85 20.18
N PRO A 888 -34.97 2.21 19.00
CA PRO A 888 -33.54 2.32 18.80
C PRO A 888 -32.88 3.51 19.52
N TYR A 889 -33.67 4.36 20.18
CA TYR A 889 -33.24 5.57 20.89
C TYR A 889 -33.04 5.36 22.40
N ASN A 890 -33.34 4.18 22.92
CA ASN A 890 -33.09 3.84 24.33
C ASN A 890 -31.71 3.18 24.49
N TYR A 891 -30.75 3.94 25.01
CA TYR A 891 -29.36 3.50 25.22
C TYR A 891 -29.03 3.23 26.68
N GLU A 892 -30.01 3.30 27.58
CA GLU A 892 -29.78 3.32 29.03
C GLU A 892 -29.07 2.07 29.59
N ARG A 893 -29.11 0.94 28.87
CA ARG A 893 -28.46 -0.34 29.20
C ARG A 893 -27.63 -0.92 28.03
N ILE A 894 -27.23 -0.10 27.07
CA ILE A 894 -26.48 -0.60 25.88
C ILE A 894 -25.04 -1.00 26.20
N ASN A 895 -24.54 -0.61 27.38
CA ASN A 895 -23.17 -0.86 27.81
C ASN A 895 -23.08 -1.96 28.90
N GLY A 896 -24.19 -2.64 29.21
CA GLY A 896 -24.17 -3.75 30.18
C GLY A 896 -23.30 -4.92 29.72
N THR A 897 -22.83 -5.70 30.68
CA THR A 897 -21.99 -6.89 30.52
C THR A 897 -22.79 -8.18 30.64
N GLU A 898 -23.72 -8.32 31.59
CA GLU A 898 -24.56 -9.53 31.68
C GLU A 898 -25.59 -9.59 30.53
N GLY A 899 -25.65 -10.73 29.84
CA GLY A 899 -26.59 -11.00 28.76
C GLY A 899 -26.25 -10.30 27.44
N ASN A 900 -25.02 -9.78 27.31
CA ASN A 900 -24.60 -8.97 26.17
C ASN A 900 -24.10 -9.80 24.99
N GLY A 901 -24.12 -11.14 25.05
CA GLY A 901 -23.74 -12.02 23.93
C GLY A 901 -24.58 -11.81 22.65
N LYS A 902 -25.73 -11.13 22.75
CA LYS A 902 -26.58 -10.71 21.61
C LYS A 902 -26.20 -9.35 21.02
N ASP A 903 -25.35 -8.59 21.69
CA ASP A 903 -24.78 -7.37 21.17
C ASP A 903 -23.82 -7.70 20.02
N PRO A 904 -23.99 -7.16 18.81
CA PRO A 904 -23.02 -7.35 17.73
C PRO A 904 -21.63 -6.81 18.06
N GLY A 905 -21.51 -5.92 19.04
CA GLY A 905 -20.26 -5.33 19.48
C GLY A 905 -19.33 -6.30 20.20
N THR A 906 -19.87 -7.26 20.95
CA THR A 906 -19.08 -8.31 21.61
C THR A 906 -18.62 -9.35 20.60
N ASN A 907 -19.39 -9.53 19.52
CA ASN A 907 -19.15 -10.56 18.51
C ASN A 907 -19.06 -11.97 19.13
N GLY A 908 -19.79 -12.20 20.23
CA GLY A 908 -19.78 -13.46 20.98
C GLY A 908 -18.46 -13.73 21.71
N ARG A 909 -17.65 -12.69 21.96
CA ARG A 909 -16.49 -12.78 22.84
C ARG A 909 -16.93 -12.60 24.30
N PRO A 910 -16.29 -13.32 25.25
CA PRO A 910 -16.48 -13.07 26.67
C PRO A 910 -16.03 -11.66 27.04
N ASP A 911 -16.75 -11.01 27.96
CA ASP A 911 -16.28 -9.79 28.58
C ASP A 911 -15.08 -10.11 29.47
N SER A 912 -14.05 -9.25 29.41
CA SER A 912 -12.81 -9.43 30.14
C SER A 912 -12.17 -8.08 30.42
N GLU A 913 -11.55 -7.96 31.59
CA GLU A 913 -10.68 -6.83 31.91
C GLU A 913 -9.36 -6.86 31.12
N ASP A 914 -8.93 -8.01 30.58
CA ASP A 914 -7.76 -8.11 29.70
C ASP A 914 -8.06 -7.51 28.30
N LEU A 915 -7.97 -6.18 28.23
CA LEU A 915 -8.32 -5.40 27.04
C LEU A 915 -7.35 -5.62 25.88
N ASN A 916 -6.10 -5.94 26.19
CA ASN A 916 -5.05 -6.13 25.19
C ASN A 916 -4.84 -7.61 24.80
N GLY A 917 -5.56 -8.52 25.47
CA GLY A 917 -5.63 -9.95 25.19
C GLY A 917 -4.33 -10.69 25.51
N ASN A 918 -3.55 -10.24 26.49
CA ASN A 918 -2.27 -10.85 26.88
C ASN A 918 -2.40 -11.96 27.94
N GLY A 919 -3.60 -12.16 28.47
CA GLY A 919 -3.98 -13.17 29.44
C GLY A 919 -3.77 -12.83 30.90
N VAL A 920 -3.42 -11.58 31.20
CA VAL A 920 -3.17 -11.12 32.56
C VAL A 920 -3.72 -9.72 32.77
N ILE A 921 -4.10 -9.42 34.01
CA ILE A 921 -4.52 -8.08 34.39
C ILE A 921 -3.31 -7.13 34.46
N ASP A 922 -3.36 -6.03 33.73
CA ASP A 922 -2.35 -4.97 33.77
C ASP A 922 -2.68 -3.94 34.86
N LEU A 923 -1.87 -3.89 35.92
CA LEU A 923 -2.11 -3.02 37.10
C LEU A 923 -1.33 -1.70 37.09
N ARG A 924 -0.60 -1.41 36.02
CA ARG A 924 0.36 -0.30 35.99
C ARG A 924 -0.28 0.99 35.47
N ASN A 925 -0.02 2.10 36.16
CA ASN A 925 -0.39 3.45 35.74
C ASN A 925 0.85 4.30 35.44
N ASN A 926 1.19 4.40 34.15
CA ASN A 926 2.20 5.31 33.61
C ASN A 926 1.62 6.06 32.40
N TYR A 927 0.93 7.19 32.63
CA TYR A 927 0.28 7.93 31.54
C TYR A 927 0.42 9.45 31.65
N TYR A 928 0.29 10.10 30.49
CA TYR A 928 0.09 11.54 30.38
C TYR A 928 -1.41 11.83 30.39
N SER A 929 -1.82 12.84 31.14
CA SER A 929 -3.22 13.30 31.21
C SER A 929 -3.37 14.69 30.61
N TYR A 930 -4.45 14.89 29.85
CA TYR A 930 -4.84 16.16 29.22
C TYR A 930 -6.28 16.48 29.58
N SER A 931 -6.64 17.76 29.73
CA SER A 931 -8.00 18.18 30.09
C SER A 931 -8.53 19.25 29.13
N ILE A 932 -9.81 19.15 28.77
CA ILE A 932 -10.54 20.10 27.93
C ILE A 932 -11.81 20.51 28.67
N ASP A 933 -11.91 21.79 29.04
CA ASP A 933 -13.15 22.37 29.55
C ASP A 933 -14.13 22.58 28.37
N LEU A 934 -15.22 21.81 28.36
CA LEU A 934 -16.19 21.80 27.27
C LEU A 934 -16.93 23.14 27.11
N ALA A 935 -16.88 24.01 28.12
CA ALA A 935 -17.51 25.33 28.08
C ALA A 935 -16.57 26.47 27.65
N ARG A 936 -15.24 26.29 27.71
CA ARG A 936 -14.26 27.38 27.50
C ARG A 936 -13.60 27.43 26.12
N GLY A 937 -13.79 26.42 25.27
CA GLY A 937 -13.28 26.44 23.89
C GLY A 937 -11.76 26.57 23.80
N GLU A 938 -11.02 25.91 24.70
CA GLU A 938 -9.55 25.94 24.69
C GLU A 938 -8.99 25.09 23.55
N ASN A 939 -7.86 25.53 22.96
CA ASN A 939 -7.14 24.82 21.90
C ASN A 939 -7.95 24.52 20.63
N VAL A 940 -9.00 25.32 20.36
CA VAL A 940 -9.81 25.22 19.14
C VAL A 940 -8.99 25.68 17.93
N VAL A 941 -8.97 24.87 16.88
CA VAL A 941 -8.37 25.21 15.59
C VAL A 941 -9.18 26.34 14.97
N PRO A 942 -8.55 27.48 14.61
CA PRO A 942 -9.24 28.60 13.98
C PRO A 942 -10.06 28.19 12.75
N ASN A 943 -11.22 28.81 12.56
CA ASN A 943 -12.12 28.61 11.40
C ASN A 943 -12.51 27.14 11.14
N SER A 944 -12.49 26.30 12.19
CA SER A 944 -12.94 24.91 12.11
C SER A 944 -14.42 24.74 12.51
N GLU A 945 -15.07 25.77 13.05
CA GLU A 945 -16.45 25.67 13.53
C GLU A 945 -17.45 25.49 12.38
N ARG A 946 -18.32 24.49 12.47
CA ARG A 946 -19.42 24.24 11.53
C ARG A 946 -20.59 23.53 12.24
N ASN A 947 -21.79 24.10 12.20
CA ASN A 947 -23.00 23.56 12.85
C ASN A 947 -22.78 23.11 14.32
N GLY A 948 -21.93 23.83 15.06
CA GLY A 948 -21.56 23.53 16.45
C GLY A 948 -20.45 22.48 16.61
N TRP A 949 -20.01 21.83 15.54
CA TRP A 949 -18.80 21.00 15.52
C TRP A 949 -17.57 21.87 15.38
N TYR A 950 -16.52 21.55 16.13
CA TYR A 950 -15.23 22.23 16.07
C TYR A 950 -14.08 21.25 16.29
N THR A 951 -12.88 21.63 15.85
CA THR A 951 -11.69 20.81 16.03
C THR A 951 -10.85 21.35 17.17
N VAL A 952 -10.58 20.54 18.19
CA VAL A 952 -9.61 20.82 19.26
C VAL A 952 -8.28 20.16 18.88
N ARG A 953 -7.17 20.89 19.02
CA ARG A 953 -5.80 20.40 18.75
C ARG A 953 -4.89 20.66 19.94
N ILE A 954 -4.51 19.61 20.65
CA ILE A 954 -3.66 19.69 21.85
C ILE A 954 -2.25 19.19 21.51
N PRO A 955 -1.18 19.96 21.75
CA PRO A 955 0.18 19.46 21.65
C PRO A 955 0.41 18.28 22.61
N PHE A 956 0.97 17.18 22.11
CA PHE A 956 1.20 15.94 22.85
C PHE A 956 2.38 16.02 23.84
N ALA A 957 3.01 17.18 23.99
CA ALA A 957 4.14 17.38 24.90
C ALA A 957 4.19 18.83 25.40
N GLY A 958 5.01 19.06 26.43
CA GLY A 958 5.24 20.37 27.01
C GLY A 958 4.17 20.78 28.02
N ALA A 959 3.92 22.10 28.14
CA ALA A 959 3.03 22.69 29.15
C ALA A 959 1.54 22.30 29.03
N TYR A 960 1.14 21.58 27.97
CA TYR A 960 -0.22 21.09 27.77
C TYR A 960 -0.49 19.77 28.49
N VAL A 961 0.55 19.06 28.90
CA VAL A 961 0.41 17.88 29.78
C VAL A 961 -0.05 18.38 31.14
N LYS A 962 -1.26 17.99 31.54
CA LYS A 962 -1.87 18.44 32.79
C LYS A 962 -1.22 17.75 33.99
N ASP A 963 -1.15 16.43 33.93
CA ASP A 963 -0.53 15.56 34.92
C ASP A 963 0.28 14.47 34.22
N SER A 964 1.37 14.05 34.85
CA SER A 964 2.13 12.85 34.48
C SER A 964 2.08 11.89 35.66
N ILE A 965 1.41 10.75 35.48
CA ILE A 965 1.28 9.72 36.52
C ILE A 965 2.33 8.65 36.27
N GLY A 966 3.07 8.27 37.32
CA GLY A 966 4.16 7.30 37.22
C GLY A 966 5.35 7.79 36.38
N LEU A 967 5.89 6.92 35.53
CA LEU A 967 6.99 7.22 34.59
C LEU A 967 6.55 6.98 33.14
N PRO A 968 5.65 7.81 32.59
CA PRO A 968 5.11 7.63 31.25
C PRO A 968 6.18 7.84 30.17
N SER A 969 6.04 7.11 29.07
CA SER A 969 6.89 7.25 27.89
C SER A 969 6.05 7.33 26.62
N ARG A 970 6.27 8.35 25.79
CA ARG A 970 5.62 8.47 24.46
C ARG A 970 6.00 7.33 23.50
N ALA A 971 7.09 6.64 23.79
CA ALA A 971 7.50 5.44 23.08
C ALA A 971 6.72 4.20 23.53
N ASN A 972 5.93 4.26 24.61
CA ASN A 972 5.18 3.14 25.17
C ASN A 972 3.76 3.59 25.59
N ILE A 973 2.90 3.83 24.60
CA ILE A 973 1.49 4.15 24.81
C ILE A 973 0.67 2.88 24.54
N THR A 974 0.30 2.14 25.57
CA THR A 974 -0.42 0.86 25.43
C THR A 974 -1.93 1.04 25.37
N GLY A 975 -2.47 2.18 25.81
CA GLY A 975 -3.89 2.47 25.74
C GLY A 975 -4.23 3.95 25.84
N VAL A 976 -5.52 4.22 25.70
CA VAL A 976 -6.14 5.53 25.90
C VAL A 976 -7.36 5.40 26.80
N ARG A 977 -7.54 6.35 27.73
CA ARG A 977 -8.75 6.49 28.55
C ARG A 977 -9.34 7.88 28.36
N LEU A 978 -10.62 7.94 28.06
CA LEU A 978 -11.42 9.17 28.00
C LEU A 978 -12.35 9.17 29.21
N TRP A 979 -12.35 10.24 29.99
CA TRP A 979 -13.28 10.35 31.12
C TRP A 979 -13.76 11.77 31.31
N ILE A 980 -14.95 11.93 31.86
CA ILE A 980 -15.60 13.22 32.07
C ILE A 980 -15.85 13.41 33.56
N ASP A 981 -15.66 14.63 34.05
CA ASP A 981 -16.10 15.05 35.39
C ASP A 981 -16.63 16.50 35.38
N GLY A 982 -16.92 17.03 36.58
CA GLY A 982 -17.26 18.45 36.75
C GLY A 982 -18.70 18.82 36.40
N ALA A 983 -19.60 17.83 36.26
CA ALA A 983 -21.02 18.07 36.06
C ALA A 983 -21.72 18.49 37.36
N ASP A 984 -22.55 19.54 37.30
CA ASP A 984 -23.35 20.00 38.44
C ASP A 984 -24.60 19.14 38.66
N ALA A 985 -25.22 19.29 39.84
CA ALA A 985 -26.31 18.44 40.32
C ALA A 985 -27.51 18.34 39.36
N ASP A 986 -27.79 19.39 38.60
CA ASP A 986 -28.92 19.51 37.67
C ASP A 986 -28.51 19.35 36.19
N THR A 987 -27.24 19.06 35.91
CA THR A 987 -26.70 18.99 34.54
C THR A 987 -26.11 17.63 34.24
N VAL A 988 -26.41 17.12 33.06
CA VAL A 988 -25.78 15.94 32.48
C VAL A 988 -24.57 16.41 31.68
N ALA A 989 -23.40 15.83 31.94
CA ALA A 989 -22.23 16.06 31.08
C ALA A 989 -22.46 15.34 29.75
N TYR A 990 -22.22 16.04 28.64
CA TYR A 990 -22.55 15.55 27.31
C TYR A 990 -21.56 16.03 26.26
N ILE A 991 -21.04 15.08 25.48
CA ILE A 991 -20.13 15.31 24.37
C ILE A 991 -20.43 14.32 23.23
N GLU A 992 -20.30 14.81 22.00
CA GLU A 992 -20.26 14.01 20.78
C GLU A 992 -18.89 14.18 20.10
N ILE A 993 -18.29 13.07 19.69
CA ILE A 993 -16.98 13.02 19.03
C ILE A 993 -17.16 12.37 17.66
N ALA A 994 -16.87 13.11 16.59
CA ALA A 994 -16.92 12.63 15.22
C ALA A 994 -15.58 12.04 14.76
N ASP A 995 -14.47 12.54 15.28
CA ASP A 995 -13.13 12.05 14.97
C ASP A 995 -12.21 12.29 16.18
N LEU A 996 -11.37 11.31 16.50
CA LEU A 996 -10.36 11.37 17.56
C LEU A 996 -9.09 10.72 17.01
N LYS A 997 -8.00 11.48 16.95
CA LYS A 997 -6.77 11.06 16.28
C LYS A 997 -5.51 11.60 16.95
N LEU A 998 -4.45 10.79 16.88
CA LEU A 998 -3.09 11.23 17.14
C LEU A 998 -2.47 11.63 15.79
N ALA A 999 -1.91 12.82 15.69
CA ALA A 999 -1.45 13.39 14.43
C ALA A 999 -0.01 13.92 14.52
N ARG A 1000 0.70 13.83 13.41
CA ARG A 1000 2.01 14.46 13.19
C ARG A 1000 2.08 15.09 11.80
N ASN A 1001 2.91 16.11 11.68
CA ASN A 1001 3.33 16.63 10.40
C ASN A 1001 4.64 15.93 9.97
N ILE A 1002 4.73 15.53 8.70
CA ILE A 1002 5.98 14.97 8.16
C ILE A 1002 7.05 16.05 7.92
N TRP A 1003 6.64 17.32 7.88
CA TRP A 1003 7.54 18.46 7.97
C TRP A 1003 7.88 18.70 9.44
N GLU A 1004 9.04 18.19 9.86
CA GLU A 1004 9.49 18.18 11.24
C GLU A 1004 10.12 19.53 11.59
N VAL A 1005 9.64 20.18 12.65
CA VAL A 1005 10.18 21.46 13.14
C VAL A 1005 11.53 21.21 13.82
N GLN A 1006 12.61 21.84 13.32
CA GLN A 1006 14.00 21.61 13.80
C GLN A 1006 14.46 22.58 14.92
N ALA A 1007 13.54 23.39 15.47
CA ALA A 1007 13.71 24.44 16.48
C ALA A 1007 14.16 25.83 15.98
N THR A 1008 13.68 26.86 16.68
CA THR A 1008 13.99 28.29 16.49
C THR A 1008 15.43 28.55 16.93
N LEU A 1009 16.19 29.35 16.19
CA LEU A 1009 17.52 29.82 16.61
C LEU A 1009 17.40 31.21 17.26
N PRO A 1010 17.30 31.36 18.61
CA PRO A 1010 17.42 32.67 19.22
C PRO A 1010 18.90 33.06 19.24
N THR A 1011 19.23 34.24 18.74
CA THR A 1011 20.62 34.70 18.72
C THR A 1011 21.18 35.00 20.11
N THR A 1012 20.37 35.23 21.17
CA THR A 1012 20.91 35.65 22.49
C THR A 1012 20.05 35.54 23.77
N ALA A 1013 18.80 35.05 23.78
CA ALA A 1013 17.95 35.12 25.00
C ALA A 1013 17.22 33.81 25.39
N VAL A 1014 17.18 33.53 26.70
CA VAL A 1014 16.27 32.52 27.31
C VAL A 1014 14.84 33.07 27.21
N ARG A 1015 13.96 32.38 26.48
CA ARG A 1015 12.52 32.70 26.39
C ARG A 1015 11.70 31.64 27.12
N GLY A 1016 10.48 32.00 27.51
CA GLY A 1016 9.51 31.02 28.03
C GLY A 1016 9.05 30.05 26.94
N ASP A 1017 8.44 28.94 27.35
CA ASP A 1017 8.01 27.81 26.51
C ASP A 1017 7.01 28.17 25.38
N SER A 1018 6.52 29.41 25.32
CA SER A 1018 5.51 29.90 24.39
C SER A 1018 6.05 30.46 23.06
N ALA A 1019 7.36 30.73 22.94
CA ALA A 1019 7.98 31.20 21.70
C ALA A 1019 8.42 30.01 20.83
N GLY A 1020 7.92 29.91 19.59
CA GLY A 1020 8.22 28.75 18.75
C GLY A 1020 7.47 28.69 17.42
N LEU A 1021 7.79 27.67 16.63
CA LEU A 1021 7.13 27.32 15.37
C LEU A 1021 6.36 26.01 15.54
N THR A 1022 5.16 25.94 14.98
CA THR A 1022 4.37 24.71 14.90
C THR A 1022 3.98 24.45 13.45
N ALA A 1023 4.14 23.21 13.00
CA ALA A 1023 3.75 22.77 11.67
C ALA A 1023 2.45 21.97 11.74
N SER A 1024 1.48 22.33 10.91
CA SER A 1024 0.17 21.66 10.81
C SER A 1024 -0.33 21.74 9.37
N VAL A 1025 -1.61 21.46 9.13
CA VAL A 1025 -2.22 21.57 7.80
C VAL A 1025 -3.54 22.32 7.86
N VAL A 1026 -3.88 22.95 6.75
CA VAL A 1026 -5.19 23.56 6.46
C VAL A 1026 -5.73 22.95 5.18
N ASN A 1027 -7.04 22.71 5.09
CA ASN A 1027 -7.64 22.04 3.93
C ASN A 1027 -9.09 22.47 3.66
N THR A 1028 -9.58 22.12 2.48
CA THR A 1028 -10.94 22.47 1.99
C THR A 1028 -12.09 21.82 2.77
N GLU A 1029 -11.85 20.75 3.55
CA GLU A 1029 -12.92 20.01 4.24
C GLU A 1029 -13.07 20.38 5.73
N GLU A 1030 -11.96 20.77 6.37
CA GLU A 1030 -11.86 21.06 7.81
C GLU A 1030 -11.74 22.56 8.14
N ASN A 1031 -11.44 23.43 7.16
CA ASN A 1031 -11.23 24.88 7.36
C ASN A 1031 -12.06 25.73 6.38
N GLU A 1032 -12.98 26.56 6.90
CA GLU A 1032 -13.92 27.33 6.07
C GLU A 1032 -13.28 28.52 5.32
N ASP A 1033 -12.12 29.00 5.78
CA ASP A 1033 -11.38 30.13 5.21
C ASP A 1033 -10.33 29.73 4.17
N TYR A 1034 -10.10 28.43 3.99
CA TYR A 1034 -9.16 27.92 3.02
C TYR A 1034 -9.73 28.04 1.59
N TYR A 1035 -8.95 28.65 0.70
CA TYR A 1035 -9.27 28.72 -0.72
C TYR A 1035 -8.09 28.22 -1.57
N SER A 1036 -8.40 27.46 -2.62
CA SER A 1036 -7.38 26.94 -3.53
C SER A 1036 -6.54 28.07 -4.14
N PRO A 1037 -5.22 27.93 -4.23
CA PRO A 1037 -4.38 28.93 -4.89
C PRO A 1037 -4.79 29.19 -6.35
N PRO A 1038 -4.57 30.40 -6.88
CA PRO A 1038 -4.99 30.74 -8.24
C PRO A 1038 -4.43 29.77 -9.31
N GLY A 1039 -5.32 29.16 -10.09
CA GLY A 1039 -4.93 28.22 -11.16
C GLY A 1039 -4.67 26.79 -10.69
N VAL A 1040 -4.69 26.53 -9.37
CA VAL A 1040 -4.78 25.19 -8.80
C VAL A 1040 -6.28 24.87 -8.76
N ALA A 1041 -6.77 24.15 -9.77
CA ALA A 1041 -8.17 23.74 -9.79
C ALA A 1041 -8.36 22.53 -8.87
N GLY A 1042 -9.36 22.60 -7.99
CA GLY A 1042 -9.84 21.43 -7.24
C GLY A 1042 -10.14 20.29 -8.22
N PHE A 1043 -9.56 19.12 -7.97
CA PHE A 1043 -9.73 17.98 -8.85
C PHE A 1043 -11.06 17.29 -8.55
N TYR A 1044 -11.79 16.94 -9.59
CA TYR A 1044 -12.99 16.13 -9.46
C TYR A 1044 -12.70 14.68 -9.78
N ASP A 1045 -13.09 13.76 -8.91
CA ASP A 1045 -13.14 12.32 -9.18
C ASP A 1045 -13.95 12.09 -10.47
N GLN A 1046 -13.39 11.42 -11.49
CA GLN A 1046 -14.09 11.23 -12.79
C GLN A 1046 -15.29 10.29 -12.70
N ILE A 1047 -15.34 9.45 -11.67
CA ILE A 1047 -16.38 8.44 -11.50
C ILE A 1047 -17.57 9.06 -10.79
N ASN A 1048 -17.31 9.76 -9.69
CA ASN A 1048 -18.34 10.31 -8.81
C ASN A 1048 -18.61 11.80 -9.03
N ASN A 1049 -17.74 12.48 -9.79
CA ASN A 1049 -17.77 13.92 -10.03
C ASN A 1049 -17.79 14.72 -8.71
N LEU A 1050 -16.95 14.32 -7.76
CA LEU A 1050 -16.81 14.96 -6.45
C LEU A 1050 -15.47 15.66 -6.34
N GLN A 1051 -15.46 16.82 -5.71
CA GLN A 1051 -14.22 17.53 -5.39
C GLN A 1051 -13.36 16.73 -4.42
N GLU A 1052 -12.10 16.49 -4.79
CA GLU A 1052 -11.08 15.89 -3.94
C GLU A 1052 -10.60 16.91 -2.91
N LYS A 1053 -10.24 16.43 -1.72
CA LYS A 1053 -9.61 17.24 -0.67
C LYS A 1053 -8.36 17.91 -1.21
N GLU A 1054 -8.21 19.21 -0.93
CA GLU A 1054 -6.98 19.96 -1.18
C GLU A 1054 -6.42 20.47 0.15
N GLN A 1055 -5.09 20.40 0.32
CA GLN A 1055 -4.43 20.72 1.58
C GLN A 1055 -3.16 21.57 1.38
N SER A 1056 -2.80 22.34 2.40
CA SER A 1056 -1.53 23.09 2.45
C SER A 1056 -0.85 22.97 3.82
N LEU A 1057 0.48 23.12 3.82
CA LEU A 1057 1.26 23.22 5.06
C LEU A 1057 0.98 24.56 5.74
N SER A 1058 0.62 24.51 7.02
CA SER A 1058 0.41 25.69 7.87
C SER A 1058 1.53 25.78 8.91
N LEU A 1059 2.27 26.89 8.86
CA LEU A 1059 3.37 27.21 9.76
C LEU A 1059 2.95 28.34 10.70
N ASN A 1060 2.62 28.01 11.95
CA ASN A 1060 2.19 28.99 12.94
C ASN A 1060 3.33 29.29 13.90
N TYR A 1061 3.72 30.56 13.98
CA TYR A 1061 4.78 31.04 14.86
C TYR A 1061 4.23 31.92 16.00
N ARG A 1062 4.93 31.92 17.13
CA ARG A 1062 4.63 32.79 18.28
C ARG A 1062 5.91 33.48 18.74
N GLU A 1063 5.82 34.79 18.98
CA GLU A 1063 6.89 35.61 19.59
C GLU A 1063 8.26 35.56 18.86
N LEU A 1064 8.29 35.57 17.51
CA LEU A 1064 9.55 35.74 16.76
C LEU A 1064 10.09 37.17 16.91
N LEU A 1065 11.36 37.31 17.30
CA LEU A 1065 12.08 38.59 17.35
C LEU A 1065 12.84 38.83 16.04
N PRO A 1066 13.22 40.09 15.73
CA PRO A 1066 14.04 40.39 14.56
C PRO A 1066 15.33 39.55 14.52
N GLY A 1067 15.54 38.84 13.41
CA GLY A 1067 16.70 37.95 13.20
C GLY A 1067 16.51 36.50 13.65
N ASP A 1068 15.40 36.17 14.31
CA ASP A 1068 15.07 34.77 14.59
C ASP A 1068 14.75 34.04 13.30
N THR A 1069 15.20 32.79 13.21
CA THR A 1069 14.88 31.88 12.11
C THR A 1069 14.24 30.62 12.70
N ALA A 1070 13.10 30.21 12.14
CA ALA A 1070 12.46 28.94 12.44
C ALA A 1070 12.03 28.27 11.14
N TYR A 1071 12.16 26.94 11.06
CA TYR A 1071 11.80 26.17 9.87
C TYR A 1071 11.31 24.77 10.23
N ALA A 1072 10.60 24.18 9.28
CA ALA A 1072 10.28 22.77 9.25
C ALA A 1072 11.01 22.11 8.06
N GLU A 1073 11.45 20.88 8.23
CA GLU A 1073 12.24 20.13 7.25
C GLU A 1073 11.57 18.80 6.91
N LYS A 1074 11.67 18.40 5.65
CA LYS A 1074 11.26 17.07 5.17
C LYS A 1074 12.40 16.47 4.37
N ILE A 1075 12.77 15.24 4.72
CA ILE A 1075 13.76 14.45 3.97
C ILE A 1075 13.00 13.47 3.08
N PRO A 1076 13.08 13.59 1.74
CA PRO A 1076 12.39 12.67 0.83
C PRO A 1076 13.05 11.29 0.83
N TYR A 1077 12.25 10.23 0.71
CA TYR A 1077 12.74 8.85 0.64
C TYR A 1077 13.63 8.55 -0.57
N LYS A 1078 13.43 9.28 -1.68
CA LYS A 1078 14.21 9.18 -2.91
C LYS A 1078 14.92 10.50 -3.17
N VAL A 1079 16.15 10.42 -3.67
CA VAL A 1079 16.88 11.58 -4.19
C VAL A 1079 16.08 12.17 -5.35
N GLN A 1080 15.89 13.48 -5.33
CA GLN A 1080 15.15 14.22 -6.34
C GLN A 1080 16.14 14.93 -7.28
N ASP A 1081 16.04 14.66 -8.59
CA ASP A 1081 16.83 15.35 -9.62
C ASP A 1081 16.00 16.47 -10.26
N LEU A 1082 16.40 17.72 -10.00
CA LEU A 1082 15.74 18.92 -10.53
C LEU A 1082 16.48 19.53 -11.73
N THR A 1083 17.58 18.94 -12.20
CA THR A 1083 18.46 19.53 -13.23
C THR A 1083 17.79 19.66 -14.60
N SER A 1084 16.74 18.87 -14.86
CA SER A 1084 15.94 18.94 -16.09
C SER A 1084 14.93 20.10 -16.11
N TYR A 1085 14.83 20.87 -15.02
CA TYR A 1085 13.83 21.91 -14.83
C TYR A 1085 14.43 23.32 -14.84
N GLN A 1086 13.69 24.28 -15.40
CA GLN A 1086 14.15 25.68 -15.50
C GLN A 1086 13.65 26.57 -14.36
N LYS A 1087 12.53 26.20 -13.71
CA LYS A 1087 11.87 27.01 -12.69
C LYS A 1087 11.30 26.10 -11.61
N LEU A 1088 11.62 26.43 -10.35
CA LEU A 1088 10.93 25.93 -9.16
C LEU A 1088 10.03 27.06 -8.64
N ALA A 1089 8.79 26.74 -8.29
CA ALA A 1089 7.83 27.71 -7.77
C ALA A 1089 6.95 27.06 -6.70
N MET A 1090 6.54 27.86 -5.73
CA MET A 1090 5.58 27.46 -4.69
C MET A 1090 4.63 28.61 -4.39
N TRP A 1091 3.39 28.28 -4.05
CA TRP A 1091 2.45 29.24 -3.49
C TRP A 1091 2.75 29.43 -2.01
N VAL A 1092 2.71 30.68 -1.56
CA VAL A 1092 2.89 31.03 -0.15
C VAL A 1092 1.86 32.09 0.21
N HIS A 1093 1.25 31.94 1.38
CA HIS A 1093 0.26 32.86 1.93
C HIS A 1093 0.62 33.16 3.38
N GLY A 1094 0.37 34.39 3.84
CA GLY A 1094 0.51 34.76 5.24
C GLY A 1094 -0.48 35.86 5.62
N ASP A 1095 -0.88 35.84 6.88
CA ASP A 1095 -1.83 36.80 7.43
C ASP A 1095 -1.20 38.20 7.47
N SER A 1096 -1.98 39.22 7.10
CA SER A 1096 -1.51 40.60 6.86
C SER A 1096 -1.11 41.38 8.13
N ILE A 1097 -0.61 40.73 9.18
CA ILE A 1097 -0.42 41.32 10.51
C ILE A 1097 1.07 41.42 10.88
N ARG A 1098 1.60 42.65 10.74
CA ARG A 1098 2.87 43.25 11.24
C ARG A 1098 4.10 43.11 10.34
N ASP A 1099 4.81 44.24 10.22
CA ASP A 1099 5.95 44.45 9.32
C ASP A 1099 7.07 43.39 9.45
N SER A 1100 7.51 42.88 8.29
CA SER A 1100 8.81 42.25 7.99
C SER A 1100 9.07 40.79 8.39
N VAL A 1101 8.11 39.87 8.19
CA VAL A 1101 8.42 38.42 8.19
C VAL A 1101 8.96 38.00 6.82
N GLU A 1102 10.15 37.41 6.82
CA GLU A 1102 10.72 36.78 5.62
C GLU A 1102 10.42 35.28 5.63
N PHE A 1103 9.78 34.81 4.58
CA PHE A 1103 9.72 33.39 4.26
C PHE A 1103 10.96 32.97 3.50
N PHE A 1104 11.46 31.78 3.80
CA PHE A 1104 12.52 31.17 3.04
C PHE A 1104 12.25 29.68 2.77
N PHE A 1105 12.79 29.19 1.67
CA PHE A 1105 12.74 27.78 1.28
C PHE A 1105 14.16 27.32 0.94
N ARG A 1106 14.61 26.25 1.61
CA ARG A 1106 15.92 25.62 1.37
C ARG A 1106 15.74 24.25 0.73
N PHE A 1107 16.59 23.93 -0.24
CA PHE A 1107 16.74 22.58 -0.77
C PHE A 1107 18.21 22.30 -1.09
N GLY A 1108 18.67 21.09 -0.79
CA GLY A 1108 20.07 20.70 -0.95
C GLY A 1108 20.37 19.39 -0.21
N PRO A 1109 21.59 18.85 -0.36
CA PRO A 1109 22.02 17.63 0.31
C PRO A 1109 22.09 17.74 1.84
N ASP A 1110 22.41 18.91 2.40
CA ASP A 1110 22.54 19.10 3.85
C ASP A 1110 22.40 20.57 4.29
N ALA A 1111 22.46 20.80 5.60
CA ALA A 1111 22.29 22.12 6.23
C ALA A 1111 23.41 23.13 5.94
N SER A 1112 24.56 22.69 5.40
CA SER A 1112 25.69 23.54 4.98
C SER A 1112 25.74 23.74 3.47
N ASN A 1113 25.18 22.81 2.70
CA ASN A 1113 25.19 22.79 1.25
C ASN A 1113 23.75 22.85 0.73
N TYR A 1114 23.21 24.06 0.56
CA TYR A 1114 21.84 24.27 0.10
C TYR A 1114 21.70 25.47 -0.83
N TYR A 1115 20.63 25.46 -1.63
CA TYR A 1115 20.08 26.64 -2.29
C TYR A 1115 18.95 27.20 -1.43
N GLU A 1116 18.92 28.53 -1.27
CA GLU A 1116 17.89 29.22 -0.50
C GLU A 1116 17.19 30.27 -1.37
N TYR A 1117 15.86 30.25 -1.32
CA TYR A 1117 15.01 31.32 -1.81
C TYR A 1117 14.43 32.09 -0.62
N ARG A 1118 14.32 33.41 -0.71
CA ARG A 1118 13.68 34.28 0.29
C ARG A 1118 12.67 35.22 -0.34
N THR A 1119 11.58 35.50 0.37
CA THR A 1119 10.63 36.57 0.04
C THR A 1119 10.01 37.13 1.31
N THR A 1120 9.59 38.40 1.28
CA THR A 1120 8.74 38.98 2.34
C THR A 1120 7.28 38.59 2.07
N ILE A 1121 6.54 38.24 3.13
CA ILE A 1121 5.09 37.97 3.06
C ILE A 1121 4.33 39.12 3.70
#